data_AF-J3I0C0-F1
#
_entry.id   AF-J3I0C0-F1
#
_cell.length_a   1.000
_cell.length_b   1.000
_cell.length_c   1.000
_cell.angle_alpha   90.00
_cell.angle_beta   90.00
_cell.angle_gamma   90.00
#
_symmetry.space_group_name_H-M   'P 1'
#
loop_
_entity.id
_entity.type
_entity.pdbx_description
1 polymer ?
#
loop_
_entity_poly.entity_id
_entity_poly.type
_entity_poly.pdbx_seq_one_letter_code
_entity_poly.pdbx_strand_id
1 'polypeptide(L)'
;MTGPATVACTSATRTNLYSREVRFGVVMYGGVSLAIYINGVTNELYEMACATPKGGDEPRSKRTRDVYRKASWLLRDEDLAARYLTHQLHPDLVCDPFDERVAAPPGPRTRFVVDTIAGTSAGGINGLFLAKALAKGQEFAPLKRLWIQEGDIDGLLNDKASYEGLEYARTDGPPQSLLNSDRMYVKLVEAFQGMTKAPPATGAAEHPLVDEIDLFITTTDIRGAVVPLRLFDKVVYEKRYKQVYHFQAPHFADKYIPFLAFAARCTSSFPFAFEPMSVADAQRLNDARPIGGRIDFDEWKPFFTGLAAADTEGDRWRKRAFGDGGYLDNKPFTYVVDALSSRLGGLPMERKLIYVEPSPTNPELDRQDYDRKPDAIENALGALFTIPQDETIREDLEAVLARNRRIERVERIVRQVEIEIEERDEDPFARIQLGKNNQVPSWRSRDLRDMVRYYGAAFLPYRHLRMMTATDYIAEQLAVWWDVDRQSDRLYALKAMARLWRERRYYETRDNADGRADSVNAFLEDYDIKYYLRRASFILRKVHQLRSLVLKLKLPEAKQDLSDIEKHLRERWKELGAIEREPLLAAMVCLADGLGKAIDEIRKVMQLPFPGIRDDVRSELDPVLCLLLGEGTVSELAAGAGPGTTVPVSNDLPTPSPLRTLQENVFARAKKLFEYASAANQTRLQAELEGHIEYMRGAYAKAVHPPLPTDLSVHGLLGQPRLVPKLNEDRYKVIIEIGVVAVSATRNA
;
A
#
# COMPACT_ATOMS: atom_id res chain seq x y z
N MET A 1 -55.02 13.45 39.78
CA MET A 1 -54.86 13.05 38.37
C MET A 1 -53.81 13.95 37.74
N THR A 2 -52.66 13.39 37.39
CA THR A 2 -51.73 13.84 36.32
C THR A 2 -50.54 12.88 36.36
N GLY A 3 -50.37 12.11 35.28
CA GLY A 3 -49.41 11.00 35.18
C GLY A 3 -47.97 11.45 34.92
N PRO A 4 -46.99 10.53 35.04
CA PRO A 4 -45.58 10.84 34.84
C PRO A 4 -45.29 11.03 33.35
N ALA A 5 -44.57 12.12 33.04
CA ALA A 5 -44.13 12.46 31.71
C ALA A 5 -43.08 11.45 31.20
N THR A 6 -43.40 10.83 30.06
CA THR A 6 -42.53 10.00 29.25
C THR A 6 -41.33 10.82 28.76
N VAL A 7 -40.14 10.54 29.28
CA VAL A 7 -38.89 11.04 28.71
C VAL A 7 -38.66 10.29 27.40
N ALA A 8 -38.85 11.00 26.28
CA ALA A 8 -38.50 10.51 24.96
C ALA A 8 -36.99 10.26 24.91
N CYS A 9 -36.63 8.99 24.76
CA CYS A 9 -35.26 8.54 24.54
C CYS A 9 -34.82 9.01 23.14
N THR A 10 -34.17 10.17 23.06
CA THR A 10 -33.53 10.64 21.82
C THR A 10 -32.38 9.69 21.47
N SER A 11 -32.41 9.20 20.23
CA SER A 11 -31.51 8.19 19.67
C SER A 11 -30.04 8.46 19.98
N ALA A 12 -29.47 7.65 20.87
CA ALA A 12 -28.02 7.51 21.01
C ALA A 12 -27.44 7.15 19.63
N THR A 13 -26.50 7.97 19.16
CA THR A 13 -25.72 7.78 17.94
C THR A 13 -25.11 6.38 17.97
N ARG A 14 -25.69 5.41 17.24
CA ARG A 14 -25.20 4.03 17.11
C ARG A 14 -23.89 4.04 16.32
N THR A 15 -22.79 4.40 16.96
CA THR A 15 -21.46 4.11 16.43
C THR A 15 -21.22 2.62 16.59
N ASN A 16 -21.35 1.86 15.50
CA ASN A 16 -20.92 0.47 15.47
C ASN A 16 -19.39 0.45 15.59
N LEU A 17 -18.88 0.37 16.82
CA LEU A 17 -17.50 -0.03 17.07
C LEU A 17 -17.34 -1.45 16.50
N TYR A 18 -16.34 -1.70 15.65
CA TYR A 18 -16.02 -3.06 15.21
C TYR A 18 -15.00 -3.68 16.18
N SER A 19 -15.05 -4.99 16.35
CA SER A 19 -14.08 -5.69 17.22
C SER A 19 -12.86 -6.19 16.47
N ARG A 20 -13.01 -6.45 15.17
CA ARG A 20 -12.00 -6.97 14.26
C ARG A 20 -12.39 -6.70 12.81
N GLU A 21 -11.45 -6.87 11.90
CA GLU A 21 -11.65 -6.75 10.46
C GLU A 21 -11.23 -8.04 9.73
N VAL A 22 -11.93 -8.40 8.68
CA VAL A 22 -11.43 -9.33 7.66
C VAL A 22 -11.22 -8.51 6.39
N ARG A 23 -9.96 -8.42 5.97
CA ARG A 23 -9.52 -7.64 4.83
C ARG A 23 -9.20 -8.53 3.65
N PHE A 24 -9.67 -8.14 2.47
CA PHE A 24 -9.54 -8.91 1.25
C PHE A 24 -8.66 -8.18 0.25
N GLY A 25 -7.61 -8.87 -0.20
CA GLY A 25 -6.92 -8.57 -1.45
C GLY A 25 -7.58 -9.38 -2.57
N VAL A 26 -7.85 -8.77 -3.72
CA VAL A 26 -8.58 -9.41 -4.82
C VAL A 26 -7.73 -9.34 -6.09
N VAL A 27 -7.47 -10.49 -6.70
CA VAL A 27 -6.80 -10.61 -8.00
C VAL A 27 -7.80 -11.17 -9.00
N MET A 28 -8.01 -10.46 -10.11
CA MET A 28 -8.94 -10.86 -11.17
C MET A 28 -8.24 -10.90 -12.51
N TYR A 29 -8.20 -12.08 -13.12
CA TYR A 29 -7.70 -12.24 -14.48
C TYR A 29 -8.80 -12.03 -15.53
N GLY A 30 -8.36 -11.87 -16.77
CA GLY A 30 -9.21 -11.64 -17.92
C GLY A 30 -10.00 -12.87 -18.36
N GLY A 31 -10.94 -12.62 -19.26
CA GLY A 31 -11.74 -13.62 -19.95
C GLY A 31 -12.86 -12.92 -20.70
N VAL A 32 -12.93 -13.10 -22.03
CA VAL A 32 -13.77 -12.30 -22.96
C VAL A 32 -15.23 -12.18 -22.49
N SER A 33 -16.06 -13.18 -22.78
CA SER A 33 -17.48 -13.21 -22.38
C SER A 33 -17.67 -13.45 -20.88
N LEU A 34 -16.62 -13.94 -20.21
CA LEU A 34 -16.59 -14.20 -18.77
C LEU A 34 -16.55 -12.90 -17.93
N ALA A 35 -16.43 -11.73 -18.57
CA ALA A 35 -16.58 -10.43 -17.93
C ALA A 35 -17.89 -10.31 -17.11
N ILE A 36 -18.97 -10.96 -17.56
CA ILE A 36 -20.27 -10.98 -16.87
C ILE A 36 -20.22 -11.86 -15.60
N TYR A 37 -19.52 -13.00 -15.66
CA TYR A 37 -19.30 -13.84 -14.48
C TYR A 37 -18.47 -13.10 -13.42
N ILE A 38 -17.36 -12.47 -13.83
CA ILE A 38 -16.53 -11.63 -12.95
C ILE A 38 -17.35 -10.47 -12.38
N ASN A 39 -18.27 -9.89 -13.16
CA ASN A 39 -19.21 -8.87 -12.68
C ASN A 39 -20.09 -9.38 -11.53
N GLY A 40 -20.60 -10.61 -11.63
CA GLY A 40 -21.34 -11.25 -10.54
C GLY A 40 -20.50 -11.39 -9.27
N VAL A 41 -19.27 -11.91 -9.41
CA VAL A 41 -18.34 -12.08 -8.27
C VAL A 41 -17.99 -10.73 -7.62
N THR A 42 -17.70 -9.71 -8.42
CA THR A 42 -17.39 -8.37 -7.90
C THR A 42 -18.58 -7.67 -7.27
N ASN A 43 -19.79 -7.91 -7.76
CA ASN A 43 -21.01 -7.46 -7.10
C ASN A 43 -21.16 -8.12 -5.71
N GLU A 44 -20.85 -9.40 -5.55
CA GLU A 44 -20.86 -10.06 -4.25
C GLU A 44 -19.82 -9.49 -3.29
N LEU A 45 -18.62 -9.17 -3.77
CA LEU A 45 -17.59 -8.48 -2.98
C LEU A 45 -18.06 -7.08 -2.53
N TYR A 46 -18.76 -6.36 -3.40
CA TYR A 46 -19.38 -5.07 -3.06
C TYR A 46 -20.48 -5.22 -2.00
N GLU A 47 -21.39 -6.19 -2.17
CA GLU A 47 -22.46 -6.46 -1.20
C GLU A 47 -21.90 -6.90 0.16
N MET A 48 -20.80 -7.66 0.19
CA MET A 48 -20.08 -8.04 1.40
C MET A 48 -19.52 -6.81 2.13
N ALA A 49 -18.90 -5.87 1.44
CA ALA A 49 -18.40 -4.63 2.05
C ALA A 49 -19.57 -3.76 2.57
N CYS A 50 -20.67 -3.69 1.82
CA CYS A 50 -21.88 -2.97 2.23
C CYS A 50 -22.63 -3.63 3.40
N ALA A 51 -22.36 -4.89 3.72
CA ALA A 51 -23.04 -5.61 4.79
C ALA A 51 -22.60 -5.16 6.19
N THR A 52 -21.49 -4.45 6.30
CA THR A 52 -20.94 -3.97 7.58
C THR A 52 -20.82 -2.44 7.63
N PRO A 53 -21.92 -1.65 7.53
CA PRO A 53 -21.88 -0.19 7.61
C PRO A 53 -21.39 0.34 8.97
N LYS A 54 -20.76 1.52 8.94
CA LYS A 54 -20.15 2.29 10.05
C LYS A 54 -21.20 2.91 10.98
N GLY A 55 -22.30 3.41 10.44
CA GLY A 55 -23.31 4.24 11.14
C GLY A 55 -24.54 3.49 11.67
N GLY A 56 -24.61 2.17 11.51
CA GLY A 56 -25.68 1.35 12.11
C GLY A 56 -26.37 0.43 11.11
N ASP A 57 -27.22 -0.47 11.63
CA ASP A 57 -27.99 -1.43 10.82
C ASP A 57 -29.41 -0.90 10.57
N GLU A 58 -29.64 -0.31 9.39
CA GLU A 58 -30.99 -0.05 8.84
C GLU A 58 -31.02 -0.24 7.31
N PRO A 59 -32.13 -0.74 6.74
CA PRO A 59 -32.90 -1.92 7.14
C PRO A 59 -32.35 -3.22 6.50
N ARG A 60 -32.86 -4.35 6.97
CA ARG A 60 -32.61 -5.70 6.41
C ARG A 60 -33.15 -5.75 4.98
N SER A 61 -32.32 -6.17 4.03
CA SER A 61 -32.70 -6.27 2.61
C SER A 61 -32.64 -7.75 2.23
N LYS A 62 -33.68 -8.30 1.57
CA LYS A 62 -33.67 -9.70 1.05
C LYS A 62 -32.68 -9.92 -0.10
N ARG A 63 -31.42 -9.52 0.07
CA ARG A 63 -30.29 -9.59 -0.86
C ARG A 63 -29.15 -10.36 -0.20
N THR A 64 -28.14 -10.73 -0.99
CA THR A 64 -26.92 -11.41 -0.52
C THR A 64 -26.20 -10.65 0.60
N ARG A 65 -26.36 -9.32 0.67
CA ARG A 65 -25.93 -8.46 1.80
C ARG A 65 -26.32 -8.99 3.18
N ASP A 66 -27.53 -9.52 3.35
CA ASP A 66 -28.00 -10.03 4.65
C ASP A 66 -27.24 -11.30 5.06
N VAL A 67 -26.79 -12.11 4.10
CA VAL A 67 -25.95 -13.30 4.36
C VAL A 67 -24.60 -12.88 4.93
N TYR A 68 -23.92 -11.92 4.28
CA TYR A 68 -22.67 -11.39 4.80
C TYR A 68 -22.87 -10.66 6.14
N ARG A 69 -24.00 -9.99 6.33
CA ARG A 69 -24.32 -9.39 7.63
C ARG A 69 -24.39 -10.44 8.73
N LYS A 70 -25.07 -11.57 8.51
CA LYS A 70 -25.08 -12.71 9.45
C LYS A 70 -23.66 -13.23 9.69
N ALA A 71 -22.87 -13.42 8.63
CA ALA A 71 -21.48 -13.87 8.73
C ALA A 71 -20.62 -12.94 9.60
N SER A 72 -20.83 -11.63 9.55
CA SER A 72 -20.09 -10.65 10.36
C SER A 72 -20.28 -10.84 11.88
N TRP A 73 -21.47 -11.30 12.28
CA TRP A 73 -21.82 -11.63 13.66
C TRP A 73 -21.29 -13.00 14.05
N LEU A 74 -21.45 -14.00 13.18
CA LEU A 74 -21.02 -15.38 13.42
C LEU A 74 -19.50 -15.48 13.58
N LEU A 75 -18.73 -14.76 12.77
CA LEU A 75 -17.27 -14.72 12.89
C LEU A 75 -16.82 -14.13 14.23
N ARG A 76 -17.64 -13.25 14.82
CA ARG A 76 -17.32 -12.60 16.09
C ARG A 76 -17.67 -13.47 17.29
N ASP A 77 -18.78 -14.21 17.23
CA ASP A 77 -19.39 -14.91 18.36
C ASP A 77 -19.55 -16.40 18.06
N GLU A 78 -18.65 -17.22 18.61
CA GLU A 78 -18.66 -18.68 18.43
C GLU A 78 -19.90 -19.35 19.02
N ASP A 79 -20.47 -18.79 20.10
CA ASP A 79 -21.70 -19.33 20.70
C ASP A 79 -22.90 -19.05 19.78
N LEU A 80 -22.97 -17.84 19.22
CA LEU A 80 -23.94 -17.51 18.18
C LEU A 80 -23.76 -18.41 16.94
N ALA A 81 -22.51 -18.69 16.55
CA ALA A 81 -22.20 -19.58 15.44
C ALA A 81 -22.67 -21.02 15.69
N ALA A 82 -22.41 -21.56 16.88
CA ALA A 82 -22.87 -22.88 17.29
C ALA A 82 -24.40 -22.94 17.29
N ARG A 83 -25.08 -21.95 17.89
CA ARG A 83 -26.55 -21.87 17.92
C ARG A 83 -27.16 -21.78 16.54
N TYR A 84 -26.56 -20.97 15.65
CA TYR A 84 -27.01 -20.85 14.26
C TYR A 84 -26.82 -22.16 13.49
N LEU A 85 -25.69 -22.86 13.69
CA LEU A 85 -25.46 -24.18 13.11
C LEU A 85 -26.48 -25.21 13.62
N THR A 86 -26.77 -25.23 14.93
CA THR A 86 -27.81 -26.11 15.48
C THR A 86 -29.18 -25.81 14.89
N HIS A 87 -29.54 -24.54 14.70
CA HIS A 87 -30.77 -24.16 14.00
C HIS A 87 -30.78 -24.64 12.53
N GLN A 88 -29.67 -24.52 11.79
CA GLN A 88 -29.59 -25.02 10.41
C GLN A 88 -29.77 -26.55 10.31
N LEU A 89 -29.28 -27.29 11.30
CA LEU A 89 -29.42 -28.75 11.37
C LEU A 89 -30.79 -29.19 11.90
N HIS A 90 -31.39 -28.40 12.80
CA HIS A 90 -32.65 -28.72 13.50
C HIS A 90 -33.60 -27.51 13.57
N PRO A 91 -34.14 -27.04 12.42
CA PRO A 91 -34.91 -25.80 12.35
C PRO A 91 -36.21 -25.84 13.16
N ASP A 92 -36.79 -27.03 13.36
CA ASP A 92 -38.05 -27.22 14.10
C ASP A 92 -37.85 -27.20 15.63
N LEU A 93 -36.62 -27.37 16.11
CA LEU A 93 -36.30 -27.50 17.54
C LEU A 93 -35.62 -26.26 18.12
N VAL A 94 -34.94 -25.48 17.28
CA VAL A 94 -34.17 -24.30 17.71
C VAL A 94 -34.59 -23.10 16.89
N CYS A 95 -34.92 -21.98 17.55
CA CYS A 95 -35.28 -20.74 16.87
C CYS A 95 -34.08 -20.14 16.11
N ASP A 96 -34.32 -19.50 14.96
CA ASP A 96 -33.28 -18.75 14.23
C ASP A 96 -32.73 -17.64 15.14
N PRO A 97 -31.44 -17.65 15.52
CA PRO A 97 -30.87 -16.59 16.33
C PRO A 97 -30.83 -15.22 15.62
N PHE A 98 -31.13 -15.16 14.31
CA PHE A 98 -31.27 -13.93 13.53
C PHE A 98 -32.72 -13.56 13.17
N ASP A 99 -33.72 -14.27 13.71
CA ASP A 99 -35.13 -13.95 13.53
C ASP A 99 -35.39 -12.47 13.89
N GLU A 100 -36.30 -11.80 13.18
CA GLU A 100 -36.65 -10.38 13.41
C GLU A 100 -37.20 -10.12 14.82
N ARG A 101 -37.76 -11.15 15.45
CA ARG A 101 -38.28 -11.10 16.82
C ARG A 101 -37.19 -11.23 17.89
N VAL A 102 -35.99 -11.64 17.50
CA VAL A 102 -34.83 -11.76 18.39
C VAL A 102 -34.05 -10.44 18.33
N ALA A 103 -33.79 -9.86 19.51
CA ALA A 103 -32.98 -8.65 19.61
C ALA A 103 -31.62 -8.87 18.94
N ALA A 104 -31.12 -7.84 18.22
CA ALA A 104 -29.82 -7.93 17.57
C ALA A 104 -28.73 -8.33 18.59
N PRO A 105 -27.74 -9.15 18.19
CA PRO A 105 -26.68 -9.56 19.09
C PRO A 105 -26.00 -8.32 19.69
N PRO A 106 -25.79 -8.26 21.02
CA PRO A 106 -25.16 -7.11 21.64
C PRO A 106 -23.66 -7.06 21.30
N GLY A 107 -23.16 -5.85 21.02
CA GLY A 107 -21.72 -5.58 20.93
C GLY A 107 -21.15 -5.44 19.50
N PRO A 108 -19.82 -5.29 19.39
CA PRO A 108 -19.14 -4.93 18.15
C PRO A 108 -18.95 -6.10 17.18
N ARG A 109 -19.48 -6.02 15.95
CA ARG A 109 -19.33 -7.05 14.88
C ARG A 109 -17.96 -7.06 14.20
N THR A 110 -17.75 -8.04 13.32
CA THR A 110 -16.61 -8.06 12.38
C THR A 110 -16.87 -7.14 11.18
N ARG A 111 -15.88 -6.37 10.73
CA ARG A 111 -15.98 -5.57 9.50
C ARG A 111 -15.41 -6.35 8.31
N PHE A 112 -16.06 -6.28 7.15
CA PHE A 112 -15.48 -6.78 5.90
C PHE A 112 -14.96 -5.62 5.07
N VAL A 113 -13.74 -5.74 4.56
CA VAL A 113 -13.08 -4.66 3.83
C VAL A 113 -12.37 -5.23 2.60
N VAL A 114 -12.70 -4.73 1.42
CA VAL A 114 -11.91 -4.97 0.20
C VAL A 114 -11.05 -3.73 -0.01
N ASP A 115 -9.74 -3.86 0.16
CA ASP A 115 -8.85 -2.71 0.23
C ASP A 115 -7.70 -2.73 -0.78
N THR A 116 -7.51 -3.87 -1.45
CA THR A 116 -6.47 -4.06 -2.46
C THR A 116 -7.05 -4.87 -3.62
N ILE A 117 -6.94 -4.34 -4.84
CA ILE A 117 -7.47 -4.97 -6.04
C ILE A 117 -6.40 -4.94 -7.12
N ALA A 118 -6.17 -6.05 -7.82
CA ALA A 118 -5.44 -6.05 -9.08
C ALA A 118 -6.27 -6.73 -10.16
N GLY A 119 -6.26 -6.15 -11.36
CA GLY A 119 -7.07 -6.62 -12.46
C GLY A 119 -6.36 -6.53 -13.80
N THR A 120 -6.57 -7.56 -14.61
CA THR A 120 -6.10 -7.67 -15.99
C THR A 120 -7.31 -7.87 -16.92
N SER A 121 -7.36 -7.17 -18.05
CA SER A 121 -8.42 -7.30 -19.07
C SER A 121 -9.83 -7.13 -18.47
N ALA A 122 -10.76 -8.07 -18.69
CA ALA A 122 -12.10 -8.05 -18.10
C ALA A 122 -12.10 -7.95 -16.56
N GLY A 123 -11.10 -8.54 -15.89
CA GLY A 123 -10.88 -8.38 -14.45
C GLY A 123 -10.48 -6.95 -14.07
N GLY A 124 -9.74 -6.27 -14.93
CA GLY A 124 -9.37 -4.86 -14.78
C GLY A 124 -10.58 -3.91 -14.88
N ILE A 125 -11.49 -4.14 -15.83
CA ILE A 125 -12.73 -3.36 -15.94
C ILE A 125 -13.55 -3.51 -14.65
N ASN A 126 -13.84 -4.75 -14.24
CA ASN A 126 -14.62 -5.00 -13.03
C ASN A 126 -13.93 -4.45 -11.76
N GLY A 127 -12.60 -4.53 -11.69
CA GLY A 127 -11.80 -3.95 -10.62
C GLY A 127 -11.90 -2.42 -10.52
N LEU A 128 -11.89 -1.70 -11.64
CA LEU A 128 -12.07 -0.24 -11.67
C LEU A 128 -13.44 0.18 -11.14
N PHE A 129 -14.51 -0.49 -11.59
CA PHE A 129 -15.88 -0.20 -11.11
C PHE A 129 -16.05 -0.57 -9.64
N LEU A 130 -15.53 -1.72 -9.19
CA LEU A 130 -15.59 -2.13 -7.79
C LEU A 130 -14.84 -1.14 -6.91
N ALA A 131 -13.64 -0.73 -7.30
CA ALA A 131 -12.84 0.21 -6.52
C ALA A 131 -13.51 1.59 -6.41
N LYS A 132 -14.06 2.13 -7.51
CA LYS A 132 -14.83 3.39 -7.46
C LYS A 132 -16.06 3.24 -6.58
N ALA A 133 -16.79 2.13 -6.70
CA ALA A 133 -17.95 1.83 -5.87
C ALA A 133 -17.56 1.79 -4.38
N LEU A 134 -16.46 1.14 -3.99
CA LEU A 134 -16.02 1.09 -2.59
C LEU A 134 -15.52 2.45 -2.07
N ALA A 135 -14.71 3.16 -2.88
CA ALA A 135 -14.12 4.45 -2.50
C ALA A 135 -15.16 5.57 -2.37
N LYS A 136 -16.25 5.51 -3.15
CA LYS A 136 -17.31 6.53 -3.17
C LYS A 136 -18.63 6.05 -2.56
N GLY A 137 -18.72 4.75 -2.24
CA GLY A 137 -19.95 3.99 -1.90
C GLY A 137 -21.11 4.18 -2.87
N GLN A 138 -20.78 4.35 -4.15
CA GLN A 138 -21.73 4.41 -5.25
C GLN A 138 -22.22 3.02 -5.63
N GLU A 139 -23.40 2.94 -6.25
CA GLU A 139 -23.93 1.66 -6.73
C GLU A 139 -23.04 1.04 -7.82
N PHE A 140 -22.80 -0.26 -7.69
CA PHE A 140 -22.09 -1.07 -8.68
C PHE A 140 -22.96 -1.45 -9.91
N ALA A 141 -24.28 -1.32 -9.80
CA ALA A 141 -25.26 -1.71 -10.83
C ALA A 141 -25.05 -1.17 -12.26
N PRO A 142 -24.49 0.05 -12.49
CA PRO A 142 -24.27 0.57 -13.85
C PRO A 142 -23.41 -0.33 -14.75
N LEU A 143 -22.39 -1.02 -14.22
CA LEU A 143 -21.56 -1.92 -15.04
C LEU A 143 -22.35 -3.13 -15.53
N LYS A 144 -23.21 -3.69 -14.68
CA LYS A 144 -24.12 -4.77 -15.08
C LYS A 144 -25.04 -4.34 -16.22
N ARG A 145 -25.58 -3.11 -16.16
CA ARG A 145 -26.43 -2.58 -17.24
C ARG A 145 -25.66 -2.43 -18.54
N LEU A 146 -24.43 -1.90 -18.47
CA LEU A 146 -23.54 -1.81 -19.62
C LEU A 146 -23.36 -3.17 -20.29
N TRP A 147 -23.02 -4.22 -19.53
CA TRP A 147 -22.84 -5.55 -20.10
C TRP A 147 -24.10 -6.13 -20.75
N ILE A 148 -25.27 -5.95 -20.13
CA ILE A 148 -26.54 -6.47 -20.66
C ILE A 148 -26.96 -5.72 -21.93
N GLN A 149 -26.68 -4.41 -22.03
CA GLN A 149 -27.18 -3.56 -23.11
C GLN A 149 -26.21 -3.41 -24.28
N GLU A 150 -24.91 -3.41 -23.99
CA GLU A 150 -23.85 -3.06 -24.95
C GLU A 150 -22.82 -4.19 -25.13
N GLY A 151 -22.91 -5.27 -24.34
CA GLY A 151 -21.96 -6.40 -24.40
C GLY A 151 -22.24 -7.39 -25.53
N ASP A 152 -23.27 -7.18 -26.33
CA ASP A 152 -23.57 -7.99 -27.51
C ASP A 152 -22.51 -7.77 -28.59
N ILE A 153 -21.87 -8.85 -29.03
CA ILE A 153 -20.80 -8.80 -30.03
C ILE A 153 -21.32 -8.23 -31.35
N ASP A 154 -22.56 -8.57 -31.74
CA ASP A 154 -23.15 -8.09 -33.00
C ASP A 154 -23.29 -6.56 -33.00
N GLY A 155 -23.64 -5.97 -31.85
CA GLY A 155 -23.70 -4.52 -31.66
C GLY A 155 -22.33 -3.84 -31.53
N LEU A 156 -21.28 -4.60 -31.26
CA LEU A 156 -19.91 -4.12 -31.14
C LEU A 156 -19.10 -4.28 -32.43
N LEU A 157 -19.54 -5.02 -33.44
CA LEU A 157 -18.83 -5.15 -34.72
C LEU A 157 -18.52 -3.78 -35.31
N ASN A 158 -17.29 -3.56 -35.77
CA ASN A 158 -16.79 -2.26 -36.23
C ASN A 158 -17.30 -1.91 -37.64
N ASP A 159 -18.60 -1.69 -37.74
CA ASP A 159 -19.31 -1.32 -38.94
C ASP A 159 -20.04 0.02 -38.77
N LYS A 160 -20.85 0.42 -39.77
CA LYS A 160 -21.63 1.67 -39.68
C LYS A 160 -22.67 1.65 -38.56
N ALA A 161 -23.24 0.48 -38.24
CA ALA A 161 -24.30 0.35 -37.25
C ALA A 161 -23.78 0.59 -35.84
N SER A 162 -22.58 0.10 -35.51
CA SER A 162 -21.97 0.34 -34.20
C SER A 162 -21.69 1.82 -33.88
N TYR A 163 -21.66 2.69 -34.89
CA TYR A 163 -21.51 4.15 -34.74
C TYR A 163 -22.84 4.91 -34.69
N GLU A 164 -24.00 4.25 -34.70
CA GLU A 164 -25.29 4.92 -34.56
C GLU A 164 -25.36 5.66 -33.20
N GLY A 165 -25.59 6.98 -33.25
CA GLY A 165 -25.55 7.88 -32.09
C GLY A 165 -24.13 8.28 -31.64
N LEU A 166 -23.10 7.80 -32.34
CA LEU A 166 -21.68 8.07 -32.12
C LEU A 166 -20.99 8.55 -33.41
N GLU A 167 -21.72 9.19 -34.32
CA GLU A 167 -21.22 9.59 -35.64
C GLU A 167 -20.01 10.52 -35.55
N TYR A 168 -19.96 11.34 -34.50
CA TYR A 168 -18.83 12.25 -34.20
C TYR A 168 -17.53 11.53 -33.84
N ALA A 169 -17.60 10.26 -33.41
CA ALA A 169 -16.43 9.47 -33.03
C ALA A 169 -15.78 8.79 -34.25
N ARG A 170 -16.54 8.56 -35.32
CA ARG A 170 -16.11 7.77 -36.47
C ARG A 170 -15.02 8.48 -37.28
N THR A 171 -14.02 7.72 -37.70
CA THR A 171 -12.97 8.18 -38.63
C THR A 171 -13.19 7.68 -40.06
N ASP A 172 -12.69 8.40 -41.06
CA ASP A 172 -12.89 8.08 -42.49
C ASP A 172 -12.10 6.87 -43.02
N GLY A 173 -11.23 6.25 -42.19
CA GLY A 173 -10.42 5.09 -42.55
C GLY A 173 -11.18 3.75 -42.46
N PRO A 174 -10.63 2.67 -43.08
CA PRO A 174 -11.15 1.32 -42.87
C PRO A 174 -10.96 0.89 -41.40
N PRO A 175 -11.87 0.07 -40.84
CA PRO A 175 -11.77 -0.41 -39.47
C PRO A 175 -10.46 -1.18 -39.25
N GLN A 176 -9.69 -0.83 -38.21
CA GLN A 176 -8.41 -1.50 -37.90
C GLN A 176 -8.58 -2.63 -36.87
N SER A 177 -9.75 -2.74 -36.25
CA SER A 177 -10.15 -3.86 -35.38
C SER A 177 -11.54 -4.38 -35.71
N LEU A 178 -11.80 -5.63 -35.29
CA LEU A 178 -13.10 -6.31 -35.46
C LEU A 178 -14.23 -5.62 -34.71
N LEU A 179 -13.97 -5.15 -33.49
CA LEU A 179 -14.95 -4.49 -32.62
C LEU A 179 -14.68 -2.98 -32.53
N ASN A 180 -15.73 -2.21 -32.30
CA ASN A 180 -15.73 -0.76 -32.27
C ASN A 180 -15.06 -0.24 -30.98
N SER A 181 -13.79 0.12 -31.12
CA SER A 181 -12.92 0.62 -30.07
C SER A 181 -13.42 1.91 -29.43
N ASP A 182 -13.95 2.83 -30.24
CA ASP A 182 -14.42 4.14 -29.80
C ASP A 182 -15.73 4.02 -29.01
N ARG A 183 -16.67 3.18 -29.49
CA ARG A 183 -17.92 2.86 -28.77
C ARG A 183 -17.61 2.33 -27.38
N MET A 184 -16.70 1.36 -27.26
CA MET A 184 -16.34 0.78 -25.97
C MET A 184 -15.86 1.84 -24.97
N TYR A 185 -14.96 2.74 -25.39
CA TYR A 185 -14.48 3.82 -24.50
C TYR A 185 -15.61 4.77 -24.09
N VAL A 186 -16.43 5.24 -25.05
CA VAL A 186 -17.54 6.15 -24.77
C VAL A 186 -18.53 5.53 -23.79
N LYS A 187 -18.92 4.28 -24.01
CA LYS A 187 -19.86 3.56 -23.15
C LYS A 187 -19.31 3.29 -21.76
N LEU A 188 -18.00 3.06 -21.62
CA LEU A 188 -17.34 2.98 -20.30
C LEU A 188 -17.40 4.32 -19.56
N VAL A 189 -17.15 5.45 -20.25
CA VAL A 189 -17.30 6.80 -19.65
C VAL A 189 -18.73 7.01 -19.14
N GLU A 190 -19.73 6.73 -19.98
CA GLU A 190 -21.15 6.85 -19.62
C GLU A 190 -21.52 5.96 -18.41
N ALA A 191 -21.00 4.73 -18.36
CA ALA A 191 -21.26 3.81 -17.25
C ALA A 191 -20.66 4.32 -15.93
N PHE A 192 -19.43 4.84 -15.92
CA PHE A 192 -18.83 5.46 -14.74
C PHE A 192 -19.58 6.72 -14.29
N GLN A 193 -20.07 7.53 -15.22
CA GLN A 193 -20.94 8.67 -14.88
C GLN A 193 -22.28 8.22 -14.31
N GLY A 194 -22.83 7.10 -14.80
CA GLY A 194 -24.02 6.46 -14.26
C GLY A 194 -23.89 6.12 -12.78
N MET A 195 -22.69 5.74 -12.31
CA MET A 195 -22.43 5.49 -10.88
C MET A 195 -22.56 6.77 -10.04
N THR A 196 -22.20 7.92 -10.60
CA THR A 196 -22.22 9.21 -9.89
C THR A 196 -23.64 9.72 -9.68
N LYS A 197 -24.55 9.38 -10.60
CA LYS A 197 -25.96 9.76 -10.54
C LYS A 197 -26.80 8.82 -9.68
N ALA A 198 -26.30 7.62 -9.38
CA ALA A 198 -27.04 6.64 -8.59
C ALA A 198 -27.02 7.02 -7.10
N PRO A 199 -28.16 6.93 -6.40
CA PRO A 199 -28.19 7.15 -4.95
C PRO A 199 -27.29 6.11 -4.27
N PRO A 200 -26.58 6.48 -3.21
CA PRO A 200 -25.66 5.54 -2.59
C PRO A 200 -26.36 4.38 -1.89
N ALA A 201 -25.80 3.17 -1.98
CA ALA A 201 -26.45 1.94 -1.52
C ALA A 201 -26.45 1.76 0.01
N THR A 202 -25.61 2.54 0.69
CA THR A 202 -25.52 2.69 2.15
C THR A 202 -25.61 4.19 2.36
N GLY A 203 -26.57 4.71 3.13
CA GLY A 203 -26.87 6.15 3.18
C GLY A 203 -25.63 7.05 3.32
N ALA A 204 -25.71 8.32 2.90
CA ALA A 204 -24.55 9.19 2.67
C ALA A 204 -23.51 9.29 3.83
N ALA A 205 -23.91 9.04 5.08
CA ALA A 205 -23.03 9.00 6.25
C ALA A 205 -22.08 7.76 6.28
N GLU A 206 -22.29 6.77 5.42
CA GLU A 206 -21.57 5.50 5.35
C GLU A 206 -20.37 5.52 4.38
N HIS A 207 -20.11 6.66 3.73
CA HIS A 207 -19.01 6.81 2.79
C HIS A 207 -17.76 7.41 3.41
N PRO A 208 -16.56 6.94 3.01
CA PRO A 208 -16.31 5.81 2.10
C PRO A 208 -16.49 4.45 2.80
N LEU A 209 -16.82 3.39 2.02
CA LEU A 209 -16.97 2.02 2.55
C LEU A 209 -15.62 1.44 3.00
N VAL A 210 -14.55 1.89 2.35
CA VAL A 210 -13.17 1.55 2.63
C VAL A 210 -12.39 2.82 2.98
N ASP A 211 -11.51 2.74 3.99
CA ASP A 211 -10.75 3.91 4.44
C ASP A 211 -9.58 4.23 3.49
N GLU A 212 -8.98 3.20 2.91
CA GLU A 212 -7.89 3.29 1.93
C GLU A 212 -8.09 2.21 0.86
N ILE A 213 -7.81 2.49 -0.40
CA ILE A 213 -7.89 1.49 -1.48
C ILE A 213 -6.70 1.60 -2.43
N ASP A 214 -6.10 0.47 -2.79
CA ASP A 214 -5.11 0.36 -3.86
C ASP A 214 -5.69 -0.49 -4.98
N LEU A 215 -5.73 0.08 -6.19
CA LEU A 215 -6.13 -0.64 -7.39
C LEU A 215 -4.97 -0.63 -8.40
N PHE A 216 -4.60 -1.81 -8.89
CA PHE A 216 -3.57 -2.00 -9.91
C PHE A 216 -4.20 -2.54 -11.19
N ILE A 217 -4.08 -1.78 -12.28
CA ILE A 217 -4.57 -2.17 -13.60
C ILE A 217 -3.38 -2.37 -14.53
N THR A 218 -3.20 -3.59 -15.01
CA THR A 218 -2.09 -3.94 -15.90
C THR A 218 -2.44 -3.67 -17.35
N THR A 219 -1.50 -3.15 -18.12
CA THR A 219 -1.61 -2.92 -19.57
C THR A 219 -0.24 -3.06 -20.21
N THR A 220 -0.20 -3.11 -21.53
CA THR A 220 1.02 -3.32 -22.29
C THR A 220 1.27 -2.16 -23.24
N ASP A 221 2.40 -1.46 -23.11
CA ASP A 221 2.86 -0.51 -24.12
C ASP A 221 3.41 -1.29 -25.32
N ILE A 222 2.71 -1.24 -26.46
CA ILE A 222 3.03 -2.03 -27.66
C ILE A 222 4.42 -1.70 -28.22
N ARG A 223 4.95 -0.49 -27.97
CA ARG A 223 6.28 -0.08 -28.47
C ARG A 223 7.41 -0.50 -27.54
N GLY A 224 7.10 -0.58 -26.24
CA GLY A 224 8.05 -0.78 -25.15
C GLY A 224 8.91 0.46 -24.86
N ALA A 225 9.22 0.70 -23.59
CA ALA A 225 10.19 1.69 -23.16
C ALA A 225 11.60 1.08 -23.12
N VAL A 226 12.59 1.79 -23.67
CA VAL A 226 13.98 1.34 -23.61
C VAL A 226 14.54 1.64 -22.21
N VAL A 227 14.89 0.59 -21.48
CA VAL A 227 15.44 0.70 -20.13
C VAL A 227 16.90 0.20 -20.12
N PRO A 228 17.82 0.94 -19.48
CA PRO A 228 19.17 0.45 -19.25
C PRO A 228 19.16 -0.61 -18.14
N LEU A 229 19.86 -1.71 -18.39
CA LEU A 229 20.14 -2.77 -17.43
C LEU A 229 21.66 -2.95 -17.31
N ARG A 230 22.21 -2.66 -16.15
CA ARG A 230 23.64 -2.86 -15.86
C ARG A 230 23.91 -4.32 -15.52
N LEU A 231 24.62 -4.99 -16.41
CA LEU A 231 25.34 -6.22 -16.13
C LEU A 231 26.67 -5.87 -15.43
N PHE A 232 27.34 -6.89 -14.88
CA PHE A 232 28.57 -6.71 -14.11
C PHE A 232 29.62 -5.81 -14.79
N ASP A 233 29.82 -5.96 -16.09
CA ASP A 233 30.83 -5.27 -16.89
C ASP A 233 30.30 -4.19 -17.85
N LYS A 234 29.00 -4.23 -18.20
CA LYS A 234 28.41 -3.36 -19.24
C LYS A 234 26.95 -3.01 -18.95
N VAL A 235 26.45 -1.92 -19.55
CA VAL A 235 25.01 -1.67 -19.67
C VAL A 235 24.50 -2.31 -20.96
N VAL A 236 23.40 -3.03 -20.85
CA VAL A 236 22.59 -3.50 -21.98
C VAL A 236 21.26 -2.76 -21.96
N TYR A 237 20.65 -2.56 -23.12
CA TYR A 237 19.35 -1.90 -23.22
C TYR A 237 18.30 -2.94 -23.59
N GLU A 238 17.22 -3.00 -22.83
CA GLU A 238 16.09 -3.88 -23.06
C GLU A 238 14.80 -3.07 -23.25
N LYS A 239 13.82 -3.64 -23.95
CA LYS A 239 12.48 -3.07 -24.04
C LYS A 239 11.59 -3.59 -22.92
N ARG A 240 11.17 -2.70 -22.03
CA ARG A 240 10.11 -2.94 -21.04
C ARG A 240 8.77 -2.57 -21.64
N TYR A 241 7.91 -3.56 -21.85
CA TYR A 241 6.56 -3.37 -22.38
C TYR A 241 5.49 -3.24 -21.29
N LYS A 242 5.80 -3.67 -20.06
CA LYS A 242 4.89 -3.68 -18.92
C LYS A 242 4.57 -2.26 -18.44
N GLN A 243 3.29 -1.95 -18.31
CA GLN A 243 2.76 -0.72 -17.75
C GLN A 243 1.67 -1.04 -16.73
N VAL A 244 1.65 -0.31 -15.61
CA VAL A 244 0.60 -0.48 -14.58
C VAL A 244 0.07 0.88 -14.15
N TYR A 245 -1.25 1.02 -14.18
CA TYR A 245 -1.95 2.16 -13.61
C TYR A 245 -2.29 1.85 -12.16
N HIS A 246 -1.76 2.66 -11.23
CA HIS A 246 -2.02 2.53 -9.80
C HIS A 246 -2.97 3.64 -9.34
N PHE A 247 -4.11 3.24 -8.80
CA PHE A 247 -5.15 4.15 -8.31
C PHE A 247 -5.27 4.06 -6.79
N GLN A 248 -5.46 5.24 -6.17
CA GLN A 248 -5.72 5.41 -4.75
C GLN A 248 -7.01 6.21 -4.56
N ALA A 249 -7.51 6.30 -3.33
CA ALA A 249 -8.79 6.94 -3.01
C ALA A 249 -9.06 8.31 -3.72
N PRO A 250 -8.10 9.25 -3.80
CA PRO A 250 -8.30 10.52 -4.52
C PRO A 250 -8.54 10.37 -6.03
N HIS A 251 -8.00 9.32 -6.64
CA HIS A 251 -8.10 9.06 -8.08
C HIS A 251 -9.49 8.54 -8.51
N PHE A 252 -10.41 8.30 -7.57
CA PHE A 252 -11.80 7.90 -7.86
C PHE A 252 -12.78 9.08 -7.90
N ALA A 253 -12.29 10.31 -7.75
CA ALA A 253 -13.08 11.52 -7.97
C ALA A 253 -13.59 11.63 -9.41
N ASP A 254 -14.70 12.35 -9.62
CA ASP A 254 -15.40 12.33 -10.90
C ASP A 254 -14.60 12.96 -12.05
N LYS A 255 -13.66 13.86 -11.74
CA LYS A 255 -12.73 14.40 -12.73
C LYS A 255 -11.85 13.35 -13.40
N TYR A 256 -11.62 12.21 -12.75
CA TYR A 256 -10.82 11.10 -13.29
C TYR A 256 -11.65 10.06 -14.03
N ILE A 257 -12.98 10.20 -14.15
CA ILE A 257 -13.84 9.24 -14.86
C ILE A 257 -13.32 8.92 -16.27
N PRO A 258 -12.92 9.91 -17.10
CA PRO A 258 -12.40 9.61 -18.43
C PRO A 258 -11.10 8.80 -18.37
N PHE A 259 -10.25 9.04 -17.38
CA PHE A 259 -9.02 8.25 -17.20
C PHE A 259 -9.31 6.83 -16.70
N LEU A 260 -10.31 6.63 -15.83
CA LEU A 260 -10.76 5.30 -15.41
C LEU A 260 -11.28 4.51 -16.62
N ALA A 261 -12.06 5.14 -17.51
CA ALA A 261 -12.51 4.52 -18.76
C ALA A 261 -11.35 4.24 -19.72
N PHE A 262 -10.36 5.13 -19.79
CA PHE A 262 -9.14 4.93 -20.58
C PHE A 262 -8.36 3.71 -20.09
N ALA A 263 -8.14 3.60 -18.77
CA ALA A 263 -7.46 2.46 -18.17
C ALA A 263 -8.23 1.14 -18.39
N ALA A 264 -9.56 1.16 -18.25
CA ALA A 264 -10.44 0.03 -18.56
C ALA A 264 -10.30 -0.42 -20.02
N ARG A 265 -10.29 0.54 -20.96
CA ARG A 265 -10.15 0.24 -22.38
C ARG A 265 -8.75 -0.29 -22.71
N CYS A 266 -7.69 0.30 -22.15
CA CYS A 266 -6.32 -0.17 -22.34
C CYS A 266 -6.16 -1.63 -21.88
N THR A 267 -6.54 -1.92 -20.62
CA THR A 267 -6.34 -3.25 -20.05
C THR A 267 -7.09 -4.35 -20.80
N SER A 268 -8.21 -4.03 -21.46
CA SER A 268 -9.02 -4.96 -22.26
C SER A 268 -8.90 -4.75 -23.78
N SER A 269 -7.84 -4.09 -24.26
CA SER A 269 -7.57 -3.89 -25.69
C SER A 269 -6.95 -5.14 -26.30
N PHE A 270 -7.77 -6.18 -26.39
CA PHE A 270 -7.36 -7.48 -26.87
C PHE A 270 -7.03 -7.45 -28.39
N PRO A 271 -5.89 -8.01 -28.83
CA PRO A 271 -5.47 -7.95 -30.23
C PRO A 271 -6.53 -8.44 -31.22
N PHE A 272 -6.62 -7.78 -32.38
CA PHE A 272 -7.61 -8.01 -33.43
C PHE A 272 -9.06 -7.65 -33.06
N ALA A 273 -9.51 -7.92 -31.83
CA ALA A 273 -10.85 -7.52 -31.39
C ALA A 273 -10.94 -6.00 -31.22
N PHE A 274 -9.96 -5.41 -30.56
CA PHE A 274 -9.98 -4.01 -30.16
C PHE A 274 -8.62 -3.36 -30.44
N GLU A 275 -8.64 -2.14 -30.97
CA GLU A 275 -7.40 -1.36 -31.20
C GLU A 275 -6.74 -1.01 -29.85
N PRO A 276 -5.39 -1.00 -29.78
CA PRO A 276 -4.68 -0.41 -28.65
C PRO A 276 -5.06 1.05 -28.50
N MET A 277 -5.26 1.50 -27.27
CA MET A 277 -5.72 2.86 -26.98
C MET A 277 -4.54 3.80 -26.69
N SER A 278 -4.59 5.02 -27.19
CA SER A 278 -3.68 6.11 -26.83
C SER A 278 -4.41 7.29 -26.18
N VAL A 279 -3.66 8.15 -25.49
CA VAL A 279 -4.24 9.37 -24.88
C VAL A 279 -4.71 10.33 -25.97
N ALA A 280 -4.06 10.32 -27.14
CA ALA A 280 -4.50 11.08 -28.31
C ALA A 280 -5.89 10.62 -28.80
N ASP A 281 -6.21 9.33 -28.71
CA ASP A 281 -7.54 8.82 -29.06
C ASP A 281 -8.60 9.30 -28.06
N ALA A 282 -8.29 9.22 -26.76
CA ALA A 282 -9.16 9.75 -25.71
C ALA A 282 -9.40 11.27 -25.88
N GLN A 283 -8.35 12.02 -26.25
CA GLN A 283 -8.41 13.45 -26.51
C GLN A 283 -9.26 13.76 -27.74
N ARG A 284 -9.05 13.06 -28.86
CA ARG A 284 -9.87 13.19 -30.08
C ARG A 284 -11.36 13.01 -29.77
N LEU A 285 -11.70 11.95 -29.03
CA LEU A 285 -13.09 11.65 -28.66
C LEU A 285 -13.69 12.73 -27.75
N ASN A 286 -12.91 13.21 -26.77
CA ASN A 286 -13.36 14.25 -25.85
C ASN A 286 -13.52 15.63 -26.53
N ASP A 287 -12.65 15.96 -27.48
CA ASP A 287 -12.71 17.20 -28.26
C ASP A 287 -13.92 17.20 -29.20
N ALA A 288 -14.23 16.05 -29.81
CA ALA A 288 -15.42 15.87 -30.63
C ALA A 288 -16.71 15.95 -29.80
N ARG A 289 -16.72 15.32 -28.62
CA ARG A 289 -17.82 15.46 -27.65
C ARG A 289 -17.31 15.26 -26.22
N PRO A 290 -17.42 16.26 -25.33
CA PRO A 290 -16.87 16.19 -23.97
C PRO A 290 -17.80 15.40 -23.04
N ILE A 291 -17.99 14.10 -23.31
CA ILE A 291 -18.91 13.21 -22.58
C ILE A 291 -18.51 13.15 -21.11
N GLY A 292 -17.22 13.29 -20.78
CA GLY A 292 -16.67 13.32 -19.43
C GLY A 292 -16.42 14.70 -18.81
N GLY A 293 -16.81 15.79 -19.48
CA GLY A 293 -16.44 17.15 -19.12
C GLY A 293 -15.14 17.63 -19.79
N ARG A 294 -14.63 18.81 -19.39
CA ARG A 294 -13.33 19.30 -19.85
C ARG A 294 -12.22 18.55 -19.11
N ILE A 295 -11.26 18.01 -19.86
CA ILE A 295 -10.16 17.20 -19.34
C ILE A 295 -8.86 17.95 -19.56
N ASP A 296 -8.08 18.10 -18.50
CA ASP A 296 -6.65 18.37 -18.63
C ASP A 296 -5.91 17.02 -18.68
N PHE A 297 -5.46 16.66 -19.88
CA PHE A 297 -4.78 15.39 -20.10
C PHE A 297 -3.40 15.34 -19.46
N ASP A 298 -2.75 16.48 -19.16
CA ASP A 298 -1.44 16.47 -18.51
C ASP A 298 -1.52 15.95 -17.07
N GLU A 299 -2.69 16.03 -16.42
CA GLU A 299 -2.94 15.39 -15.12
C GLU A 299 -2.80 13.86 -15.17
N TRP A 300 -2.82 13.23 -16.35
CA TRP A 300 -2.71 11.77 -16.50
C TRP A 300 -1.27 11.29 -16.54
N LYS A 301 -0.32 12.18 -16.84
CA LYS A 301 1.11 11.86 -16.99
C LYS A 301 1.69 11.04 -15.82
N PRO A 302 1.39 11.32 -14.54
CA PRO A 302 1.92 10.55 -13.41
C PRO A 302 1.53 9.07 -13.38
N PHE A 303 0.48 8.67 -14.10
CA PHE A 303 0.05 7.26 -14.14
C PHE A 303 0.89 6.41 -15.11
N PHE A 304 1.69 7.02 -15.99
CA PHE A 304 2.50 6.32 -17.01
C PHE A 304 3.88 5.91 -16.49
N THR A 305 3.90 5.24 -15.34
CA THR A 305 5.12 4.89 -14.58
C THR A 305 6.11 3.94 -15.28
N GLY A 306 5.70 3.23 -16.32
CA GLY A 306 6.55 2.31 -17.09
C GLY A 306 7.25 2.98 -18.27
N LEU A 307 6.88 4.22 -18.63
CA LEU A 307 7.55 4.98 -19.69
C LEU A 307 8.90 5.53 -19.21
N ALA A 308 9.87 5.62 -20.12
CA ALA A 308 11.14 6.29 -19.84
C ALA A 308 10.94 7.82 -19.81
N ALA A 309 11.77 8.55 -19.06
CA ALA A 309 11.69 10.03 -18.98
C ALA A 309 11.72 10.70 -20.37
N ALA A 310 12.56 10.21 -21.28
CA ALA A 310 12.62 10.71 -22.66
C ALA A 310 11.30 10.50 -23.44
N ASP A 311 10.55 9.44 -23.13
CA ASP A 311 9.25 9.15 -23.74
C ASP A 311 8.12 10.02 -23.15
N THR A 312 8.28 10.49 -21.90
CA THR A 312 7.33 11.38 -21.22
C THR A 312 7.56 12.86 -21.55
N GLU A 313 8.65 13.21 -22.22
CA GLU A 313 8.92 14.56 -22.72
C GLU A 313 8.07 14.93 -23.96
N GLY A 314 7.48 16.12 -23.92
CA GLY A 314 6.60 16.65 -24.97
C GLY A 314 5.30 15.85 -25.15
N ASP A 315 4.80 15.77 -26.37
CA ASP A 315 3.53 15.08 -26.69
C ASP A 315 3.70 13.61 -27.10
N ARG A 316 4.91 13.05 -27.00
CA ARG A 316 5.20 11.68 -27.46
C ARG A 316 4.45 10.63 -26.65
N TRP A 317 4.38 10.77 -25.33
CA TRP A 317 3.65 9.86 -24.45
C TRP A 317 2.16 9.80 -24.81
N ARG A 318 1.57 10.90 -25.29
CA ARG A 318 0.15 10.94 -25.68
C ARG A 318 -0.16 10.01 -26.85
N LYS A 319 0.83 9.75 -27.71
CA LYS A 319 0.75 8.89 -28.89
C LYS A 319 1.20 7.45 -28.62
N ARG A 320 1.57 7.10 -27.39
CA ARG A 320 1.89 5.71 -27.01
C ARG A 320 0.62 4.88 -27.03
N ALA A 321 0.73 3.68 -27.58
CA ALA A 321 -0.40 2.78 -27.80
C ALA A 321 -0.37 1.66 -26.76
N PHE A 322 -1.44 1.56 -25.97
CA PHE A 322 -1.55 0.63 -24.85
C PHE A 322 -2.58 -0.46 -25.15
N GLY A 323 -2.13 -1.70 -25.13
CA GLY A 323 -2.91 -2.91 -25.38
C GLY A 323 -3.25 -3.68 -24.09
N ASP A 324 -3.89 -4.83 -24.28
CA ASP A 324 -4.33 -5.70 -23.18
C ASP A 324 -3.19 -6.04 -22.21
N GLY A 325 -3.52 -6.09 -20.92
CA GLY A 325 -2.58 -6.52 -19.87
C GLY A 325 -2.28 -8.02 -19.90
N GLY A 326 -3.07 -8.86 -20.58
CA GLY A 326 -2.80 -10.27 -20.78
C GLY A 326 -1.80 -10.56 -21.91
N TYR A 327 -1.33 -9.52 -22.63
CA TYR A 327 -0.45 -9.66 -23.79
C TYR A 327 0.96 -10.18 -23.44
N LEU A 328 1.43 -9.87 -22.24
CA LEU A 328 2.69 -10.31 -21.66
C LEU A 328 2.38 -10.74 -20.23
N ASP A 329 3.15 -11.69 -19.69
CA ASP A 329 3.08 -12.18 -18.30
C ASP A 329 3.10 -11.02 -17.29
N ASN A 330 1.94 -10.44 -17.09
CA ASN A 330 1.68 -9.38 -16.14
C ASN A 330 1.23 -10.12 -14.91
N LYS A 331 2.09 -10.12 -13.89
CA LYS A 331 1.93 -10.75 -12.58
C LYS A 331 1.12 -9.87 -11.61
N PRO A 332 -0.23 -9.78 -11.67
CA PRO A 332 -1.05 -8.92 -10.81
C PRO A 332 -0.99 -9.33 -9.34
N PHE A 333 -0.66 -10.60 -9.03
CA PHE A 333 -0.51 -11.08 -7.67
C PHE A 333 0.55 -10.31 -6.90
N THR A 334 1.69 -10.02 -7.55
CA THR A 334 2.81 -9.30 -6.91
C THR A 334 2.35 -7.98 -6.29
N TYR A 335 1.52 -7.21 -7.02
CA TYR A 335 1.03 -5.92 -6.52
C TYR A 335 0.12 -6.06 -5.30
N VAL A 336 -0.80 -7.03 -5.33
CA VAL A 336 -1.71 -7.25 -4.20
C VAL A 336 -0.93 -7.72 -2.98
N VAL A 337 -0.01 -8.67 -3.14
CA VAL A 337 0.74 -9.25 -2.02
C VAL A 337 1.66 -8.21 -1.38
N ASP A 338 2.28 -7.34 -2.19
CA ASP A 338 3.11 -6.25 -1.68
C ASP A 338 2.28 -5.19 -0.95
N ALA A 339 1.14 -4.77 -1.51
CA ALA A 339 0.22 -3.85 -0.84
C ALA A 339 -0.32 -4.43 0.49
N LEU A 340 -0.74 -5.70 0.50
CA LEU A 340 -1.20 -6.40 1.71
C LEU A 340 -0.13 -6.45 2.80
N SER A 341 1.15 -6.44 2.47
CA SER A 341 2.23 -6.44 3.48
C SER A 341 2.45 -5.09 4.17
N SER A 342 1.99 -4.00 3.55
CA SER A 342 2.21 -2.63 4.02
C SER A 342 1.02 -2.04 4.78
N ARG A 343 -0.19 -2.59 4.56
CA ARG A 343 -1.43 -2.13 5.18
C ARG A 343 -1.56 -2.62 6.62
N LEU A 344 -2.13 -1.79 7.48
CA LEU A 344 -2.37 -2.03 8.91
C LEU A 344 -3.59 -1.21 9.28
N GLY A 345 -4.27 -1.57 10.35
CA GLY A 345 -5.51 -0.93 10.79
C GLY A 345 -5.57 -0.94 12.31
N GLY A 346 -6.41 -0.07 12.88
CA GLY A 346 -6.56 0.09 14.33
C GLY A 346 -7.28 -1.06 15.04
N LEU A 347 -7.66 -2.12 14.30
CA LEU A 347 -8.37 -3.28 14.81
C LEU A 347 -7.60 -4.56 14.50
N PRO A 348 -7.75 -5.61 15.34
CA PRO A 348 -7.28 -6.94 15.00
C PRO A 348 -7.82 -7.34 13.63
N MET A 349 -6.94 -7.85 12.75
CA MET A 349 -7.34 -8.15 11.38
C MET A 349 -6.87 -9.53 10.91
N GLU A 350 -7.70 -10.15 10.09
CA GLU A 350 -7.35 -11.29 9.25
C GLU A 350 -7.26 -10.83 7.80
N ARG A 351 -6.26 -11.32 7.06
CA ARG A 351 -6.12 -11.05 5.62
C ARG A 351 -6.40 -12.30 4.81
N LYS A 352 -7.25 -12.14 3.79
CA LYS A 352 -7.55 -13.19 2.82
C LYS A 352 -7.25 -12.67 1.42
N LEU A 353 -6.63 -13.52 0.61
CA LEU A 353 -6.44 -13.28 -0.81
C LEU A 353 -7.53 -14.03 -1.58
N ILE A 354 -8.31 -13.32 -2.38
CA ILE A 354 -9.29 -13.90 -3.29
C ILE A 354 -8.72 -13.82 -4.69
N TYR A 355 -8.66 -14.97 -5.34
CA TYR A 355 -8.28 -15.08 -6.75
C TYR A 355 -9.51 -15.51 -7.53
N VAL A 356 -9.82 -14.76 -8.59
CA VAL A 356 -10.96 -15.03 -9.48
C VAL A 356 -10.44 -15.44 -10.84
N GLU A 357 -10.56 -16.74 -11.11
CA GLU A 357 -10.30 -17.36 -12.40
C GLU A 357 -11.62 -17.83 -13.00
N PRO A 358 -12.09 -17.21 -14.09
CA PRO A 358 -13.41 -17.52 -14.60
C PRO A 358 -13.45 -18.80 -15.46
N SER A 359 -12.31 -19.33 -15.87
CA SER A 359 -12.19 -20.56 -16.67
C SER A 359 -10.97 -21.37 -16.24
N PRO A 360 -10.98 -21.97 -15.04
CA PRO A 360 -9.87 -22.80 -14.59
C PRO A 360 -9.73 -24.03 -15.50
N THR A 361 -8.53 -24.28 -15.99
CA THR A 361 -8.19 -25.53 -16.69
C THR A 361 -8.27 -26.69 -15.70
N ASN A 362 -9.03 -27.73 -16.04
CA ASN A 362 -9.10 -29.00 -15.28
C ASN A 362 -8.58 -30.14 -16.17
N PRO A 363 -7.26 -30.27 -16.38
CA PRO A 363 -6.67 -31.23 -17.32
C PRO A 363 -7.09 -32.69 -17.04
N GLU A 364 -7.45 -33.00 -15.80
CA GLU A 364 -7.93 -34.31 -15.35
C GLU A 364 -9.34 -34.67 -15.84
N LEU A 365 -10.10 -33.70 -16.37
CA LEU A 365 -11.45 -33.88 -16.91
C LEU A 365 -11.50 -33.84 -18.45
N ASP A 366 -10.41 -33.40 -19.11
CA ASP A 366 -10.34 -33.32 -20.57
C ASP A 366 -10.11 -34.69 -21.21
N ARG A 367 -11.19 -35.28 -21.76
CA ARG A 367 -11.07 -36.32 -22.79
C ARG A 367 -10.83 -35.63 -24.12
N GLN A 368 -9.62 -35.72 -24.65
CA GLN A 368 -9.28 -35.17 -25.96
C GLN A 368 -10.05 -35.88 -27.07
N ASP A 369 -11.06 -35.22 -27.63
CA ASP A 369 -11.70 -35.60 -28.89
C ASP A 369 -10.88 -35.02 -30.06
N TYR A 370 -10.17 -35.88 -30.78
CA TYR A 370 -9.21 -35.49 -31.84
C TYR A 370 -9.83 -35.33 -33.24
N ASP A 371 -11.13 -35.56 -33.40
CA ASP A 371 -11.73 -35.81 -34.72
C ASP A 371 -12.33 -34.58 -35.43
N ARG A 372 -12.25 -33.39 -34.84
CA ARG A 372 -12.77 -32.15 -35.47
C ARG A 372 -11.67 -31.15 -35.77
N LYS A 373 -11.46 -30.84 -37.06
CA LYS A 373 -10.67 -29.66 -37.46
C LYS A 373 -11.37 -28.39 -36.95
N PRO A 374 -10.71 -27.55 -36.14
CA PRO A 374 -11.30 -26.29 -35.65
C PRO A 374 -11.49 -25.30 -36.80
N ASP A 375 -12.61 -24.56 -36.78
CA ASP A 375 -12.87 -23.47 -37.73
C ASP A 375 -11.89 -22.31 -37.50
N ALA A 376 -11.54 -21.50 -38.52
CA ALA A 376 -10.49 -20.48 -38.38
C ALA A 376 -10.81 -19.41 -37.31
N ILE A 377 -12.10 -19.10 -37.15
CA ILE A 377 -12.60 -18.18 -36.12
C ILE A 377 -12.67 -18.88 -34.74
N GLU A 378 -13.06 -20.15 -34.72
CA GLU A 378 -13.11 -20.99 -33.50
C GLU A 378 -11.69 -21.29 -32.96
N ASN A 379 -10.70 -21.38 -33.85
CA ASN A 379 -9.29 -21.57 -33.51
C ASN A 379 -8.62 -20.25 -33.09
N ALA A 380 -9.00 -19.12 -33.70
CA ALA A 380 -8.59 -17.81 -33.20
C ALA A 380 -9.12 -17.59 -31.78
N LEU A 381 -10.43 -17.73 -31.56
CA LEU A 381 -11.04 -17.62 -30.23
C LEU A 381 -10.48 -18.68 -29.27
N GLY A 382 -10.38 -19.95 -29.69
CA GLY A 382 -9.91 -21.08 -28.89
C GLY A 382 -8.44 -21.01 -28.48
N ALA A 383 -7.53 -20.66 -29.40
CA ALA A 383 -6.12 -20.42 -29.08
C ALA A 383 -5.97 -19.23 -28.11
N LEU A 384 -6.85 -18.24 -28.19
CA LEU A 384 -6.83 -17.07 -27.33
C LEU A 384 -7.39 -17.33 -25.92
N PHE A 385 -8.18 -18.39 -25.72
CA PHE A 385 -8.56 -18.90 -24.39
C PHE A 385 -7.53 -19.88 -23.79
N THR A 386 -6.58 -20.40 -24.59
CA THR A 386 -5.70 -21.54 -24.20
C THR A 386 -4.18 -21.31 -24.37
N ILE A 387 -3.72 -20.15 -24.85
CA ILE A 387 -2.29 -19.74 -24.75
C ILE A 387 -1.89 -19.75 -23.26
N PRO A 388 -0.68 -20.24 -22.88
CA PRO A 388 -0.38 -20.75 -21.54
C PRO A 388 -0.30 -19.64 -20.48
N GLN A 389 -1.46 -19.16 -20.01
CA GLN A 389 -1.57 -18.34 -18.81
C GLN A 389 -1.35 -19.19 -17.54
N ASP A 390 -1.61 -20.50 -17.62
CA ASP A 390 -1.51 -21.45 -16.51
C ASP A 390 -0.11 -21.52 -15.86
N GLU A 391 0.95 -21.45 -16.66
CA GLU A 391 2.33 -21.48 -16.14
C GLU A 391 2.64 -20.23 -15.31
N THR A 392 2.26 -19.06 -15.81
CA THR A 392 2.51 -17.76 -15.15
C THR A 392 1.71 -17.60 -13.85
N ILE A 393 0.46 -18.06 -13.83
CA ILE A 393 -0.41 -18.05 -12.64
C ILE A 393 0.13 -19.01 -11.58
N ARG A 394 0.60 -20.20 -12.00
CA ARG A 394 1.22 -21.16 -11.10
C ARG A 394 2.48 -20.59 -10.44
N GLU A 395 3.36 -19.94 -11.22
CA GLU A 395 4.55 -19.27 -10.67
C GLU A 395 4.18 -18.22 -9.62
N ASP A 396 3.16 -17.41 -9.88
CA ASP A 396 2.69 -16.38 -8.95
C ASP A 396 2.11 -16.99 -7.67
N LEU A 397 1.26 -18.02 -7.77
CA LEU A 397 0.71 -18.74 -6.62
C LEU A 397 1.80 -19.46 -5.82
N GLU A 398 2.76 -20.08 -6.49
CA GLU A 398 3.92 -20.70 -5.85
C GLU A 398 4.79 -19.66 -5.12
N ALA A 399 4.99 -18.48 -5.72
CA ALA A 399 5.70 -17.38 -5.07
C ALA A 399 4.97 -16.89 -3.82
N VAL A 400 3.64 -16.79 -3.86
CA VAL A 400 2.81 -16.45 -2.69
C VAL A 400 2.89 -17.52 -1.60
N LEU A 401 2.75 -18.80 -1.97
CA LEU A 401 2.85 -19.90 -1.02
C LEU A 401 4.25 -20.01 -0.41
N ALA A 402 5.30 -19.84 -1.21
CA ALA A 402 6.69 -19.81 -0.74
C ALA A 402 6.93 -18.63 0.22
N ARG A 403 6.34 -17.46 -0.08
CA ARG A 403 6.36 -16.30 0.80
C ARG A 403 5.62 -16.56 2.11
N ASN A 404 4.43 -17.17 2.09
CA ASN A 404 3.68 -17.53 3.30
C ASN A 404 4.49 -18.48 4.18
N ARG A 405 5.09 -19.53 3.60
CA ARG A 405 6.01 -20.43 4.33
C ARG A 405 7.21 -19.69 4.92
N ARG A 406 7.74 -18.68 4.23
CA ARG A 406 8.82 -17.81 4.74
C ARG A 406 8.34 -16.92 5.89
N ILE A 407 7.13 -16.35 5.80
CA ILE A 407 6.51 -15.55 6.86
C ILE A 407 6.30 -16.43 8.09
N GLU A 408 5.68 -17.60 7.96
CA GLU A 408 5.47 -18.54 9.08
C GLU A 408 6.80 -18.92 9.74
N ARG A 409 7.85 -19.16 8.95
CA ARG A 409 9.19 -19.43 9.48
C ARG A 409 9.74 -18.24 10.26
N VAL A 410 9.63 -17.03 9.72
CA VAL A 410 10.09 -15.81 10.39
C VAL A 410 9.27 -15.54 11.64
N GLU A 411 7.95 -15.69 11.60
CA GLU A 411 7.08 -15.54 12.77
C GLU A 411 7.43 -16.55 13.86
N ARG A 412 7.73 -17.80 13.52
CA ARG A 412 8.20 -18.80 14.48
C ARG A 412 9.54 -18.41 15.10
N ILE A 413 10.49 -17.91 14.30
CA ILE A 413 11.80 -17.43 14.80
C ILE A 413 11.62 -16.23 15.71
N VAL A 414 10.85 -15.22 15.28
CA VAL A 414 10.55 -14.02 16.08
C VAL A 414 9.88 -14.41 17.38
N ARG A 415 8.91 -15.35 17.35
CA ARG A 415 8.24 -15.87 18.53
C ARG A 415 9.22 -16.56 19.48
N GLN A 416 10.12 -17.38 18.97
CA GLN A 416 11.13 -18.05 19.79
C GLN A 416 12.09 -17.03 20.42
N VAL A 417 12.54 -16.03 19.65
CA VAL A 417 13.39 -14.94 20.15
C VAL A 417 12.65 -14.10 21.20
N GLU A 418 11.35 -13.82 21.01
CA GLU A 418 10.53 -13.12 22.00
C GLU A 418 10.47 -13.91 23.31
N ILE A 419 10.20 -15.23 23.26
CA ILE A 419 10.20 -16.10 24.43
C ILE A 419 11.57 -16.09 25.11
N GLU A 420 12.66 -16.27 24.35
CA GLU A 420 14.03 -16.26 24.90
C GLU A 420 14.42 -14.90 25.52
N ILE A 421 13.92 -13.79 24.99
CA ILE A 421 14.12 -12.46 25.59
C ILE A 421 13.29 -12.31 26.87
N GLU A 422 12.07 -12.85 26.88
CA GLU A 422 11.15 -12.75 28.02
C GLU A 422 11.53 -13.68 29.18
N GLU A 423 12.17 -14.83 28.90
CA GLU A 423 12.68 -15.79 29.89
C GLU A 423 14.07 -15.42 30.46
N ARG A 424 14.69 -14.32 30.01
CA ARG A 424 15.97 -13.87 30.58
C ARG A 424 15.76 -13.28 31.97
N ASP A 425 16.40 -13.89 32.97
CA ASP A 425 16.49 -13.36 34.34
C ASP A 425 17.42 -12.14 34.46
N GLU A 426 18.25 -11.84 33.46
CA GLU A 426 19.13 -10.66 33.46
C GLU A 426 18.34 -9.38 33.18
N ASP A 427 18.54 -8.34 34.00
CA ASP A 427 17.98 -7.00 33.75
C ASP A 427 18.42 -6.46 32.37
N PRO A 428 17.48 -6.20 31.44
CA PRO A 428 17.80 -5.75 30.09
C PRO A 428 18.51 -4.39 30.05
N PHE A 429 18.42 -3.61 31.13
CA PHE A 429 19.06 -2.30 31.25
C PHE A 429 20.38 -2.32 32.02
N ALA A 430 20.81 -3.47 32.54
CA ALA A 430 22.04 -3.61 33.34
C ALA A 430 23.30 -3.14 32.60
N ARG A 431 23.28 -3.17 31.26
CA ARG A 431 24.42 -2.78 30.41
C ARG A 431 24.44 -1.28 30.06
N ILE A 432 23.45 -0.49 30.52
CA ILE A 432 23.42 0.95 30.29
C ILE A 432 24.46 1.63 31.18
N GLN A 433 25.47 2.24 30.56
CA GLN A 433 26.43 3.09 31.24
C GLN A 433 25.86 4.49 31.43
N LEU A 434 25.99 5.03 32.64
CA LEU A 434 25.60 6.39 32.95
C LEU A 434 26.66 7.37 32.46
N GLY A 435 26.21 8.55 32.03
CA GLY A 435 27.09 9.66 31.68
C GLY A 435 27.70 10.33 32.91
N LYS A 436 28.50 11.38 32.68
CA LYS A 436 29.24 12.11 33.73
C LYS A 436 28.40 12.65 34.90
N ASN A 437 27.09 12.85 34.69
CA ASN A 437 26.17 13.39 35.69
C ASN A 437 25.26 12.31 36.31
N ASN A 438 25.64 11.03 36.24
CA ASN A 438 24.80 9.89 36.63
C ASN A 438 23.43 9.89 35.94
N GLN A 439 23.36 10.39 34.70
CA GLN A 439 22.15 10.37 33.87
C GLN A 439 22.32 9.38 32.72
N VAL A 440 21.20 8.81 32.28
CA VAL A 440 21.17 7.97 31.08
C VAL A 440 21.43 8.87 29.86
N PRO A 441 22.51 8.68 29.08
CA PRO A 441 22.80 9.53 27.92
C PRO A 441 21.68 9.45 26.89
N SER A 442 21.36 10.56 26.22
CA SER A 442 20.37 10.58 25.13
C SER A 442 20.76 9.61 24.02
N TRP A 443 19.77 8.88 23.49
CA TRP A 443 19.94 7.97 22.36
C TRP A 443 20.64 8.65 21.16
N ARG A 444 20.26 9.89 20.86
CA ARG A 444 20.80 10.73 19.79
C ARG A 444 22.33 10.90 19.88
N SER A 445 22.88 10.98 21.09
CA SER A 445 24.30 11.24 21.34
C SER A 445 25.18 9.98 21.35
N ARG A 446 24.55 8.80 21.31
CA ARG A 446 25.25 7.51 21.44
C ARG A 446 25.89 7.08 20.13
N ASP A 447 27.09 6.53 20.22
CA ASP A 447 27.85 6.05 19.07
C ASP A 447 27.83 4.51 18.95
N LEU A 448 28.52 3.96 17.96
CA LEU A 448 28.57 2.52 17.72
C LEU A 448 29.04 1.72 18.94
N ARG A 449 30.04 2.23 19.68
CA ARG A 449 30.62 1.52 20.83
C ARG A 449 29.63 1.47 21.98
N ASP A 450 28.90 2.57 22.21
CA ASP A 450 27.81 2.63 23.18
C ASP A 450 26.73 1.57 22.86
N MET A 451 26.39 1.40 21.57
CA MET A 451 25.39 0.41 21.12
C MET A 451 25.83 -1.04 21.28
N VAL A 452 27.09 -1.35 20.97
CA VAL A 452 27.65 -2.70 21.17
C VAL A 452 27.67 -3.06 22.64
N ARG A 453 28.01 -2.13 23.53
CA ARG A 453 27.96 -2.37 24.98
C ARG A 453 26.53 -2.65 25.44
N TYR A 454 25.57 -1.88 24.95
CA TYR A 454 24.18 -1.99 25.38
C TYR A 454 23.50 -3.27 24.89
N TYR A 455 23.54 -3.54 23.57
CA TYR A 455 22.82 -4.66 22.97
C TYR A 455 23.68 -5.90 22.69
N GLY A 456 24.99 -5.81 22.86
CA GLY A 456 25.95 -6.85 22.48
C GLY A 456 26.39 -6.77 21.00
N ALA A 457 27.45 -7.48 20.66
CA ALA A 457 28.04 -7.48 19.32
C ALA A 457 27.08 -7.99 18.22
N ALA A 458 26.13 -8.88 18.58
CA ALA A 458 25.11 -9.38 17.66
C ALA A 458 24.16 -8.29 17.13
N PHE A 459 24.12 -7.10 17.75
CA PHE A 459 23.34 -5.97 17.29
C PHE A 459 23.96 -5.24 16.10
N LEU A 460 25.27 -5.40 15.86
CA LEU A 460 26.00 -4.68 14.80
C LEU A 460 25.37 -4.88 13.41
N PRO A 461 25.10 -6.12 12.94
CA PRO A 461 24.52 -6.33 11.62
C PRO A 461 23.13 -5.68 11.48
N TYR A 462 22.29 -5.79 12.51
CA TYR A 462 20.96 -5.17 12.52
C TYR A 462 21.05 -3.64 12.40
N ARG A 463 21.96 -3.01 13.15
CA ARG A 463 22.16 -1.56 13.08
C ARG A 463 22.64 -1.11 11.69
N HIS A 464 23.61 -1.82 11.09
CA HIS A 464 24.07 -1.50 9.74
C HIS A 464 22.96 -1.62 8.71
N LEU A 465 22.15 -2.69 8.79
CA LEU A 465 20.99 -2.88 7.91
C LEU A 465 19.97 -1.74 8.08
N ARG A 466 19.70 -1.34 9.33
CA ARG A 466 18.80 -0.23 9.66
C ARG A 466 19.28 1.09 9.05
N MET A 467 20.57 1.41 9.22
CA MET A 467 21.18 2.60 8.62
C MET A 467 21.12 2.60 7.10
N MET A 468 21.47 1.48 6.45
CA MET A 468 21.41 1.35 4.99
C MET A 468 19.97 1.51 4.48
N THR A 469 19.00 0.85 5.13
CA THR A 469 17.59 0.92 4.73
C THR A 469 17.02 2.33 4.85
N ALA A 470 17.37 3.08 5.91
CA ALA A 470 16.95 4.48 6.06
C ALA A 470 17.55 5.38 4.98
N THR A 471 18.82 5.14 4.60
CA THR A 471 19.51 5.90 3.55
C THR A 471 18.93 5.62 2.18
N ASP A 472 18.69 4.35 1.87
CA ASP A 472 18.08 3.91 0.61
C ASP A 472 16.67 4.48 0.45
N TYR A 473 15.90 4.52 1.55
CA TYR A 473 14.56 5.09 1.52
C TYR A 473 14.58 6.59 1.19
N ILE A 474 15.54 7.36 1.72
CA ILE A 474 15.73 8.77 1.34
C ILE A 474 15.98 8.89 -0.17
N ALA A 475 16.88 8.07 -0.71
CA ALA A 475 17.19 8.08 -2.14
C ALA A 475 15.98 7.68 -3.01
N GLU A 476 15.17 6.71 -2.56
CA GLU A 476 13.93 6.32 -3.25
C GLU A 476 12.90 7.44 -3.27
N GLN A 477 12.76 8.22 -2.18
CA GLN A 477 11.89 9.39 -2.14
C GLN A 477 12.39 10.50 -3.07
N LEU A 478 13.71 10.77 -3.05
CA LEU A 478 14.33 11.72 -3.98
C LEU A 478 14.13 11.28 -5.44
N ALA A 479 14.22 9.98 -5.74
CA ALA A 479 14.01 9.47 -7.09
C ALA A 479 12.60 9.79 -7.60
N VAL A 480 11.57 9.62 -6.77
CA VAL A 480 10.19 9.98 -7.12
C VAL A 480 10.08 11.48 -7.41
N TRP A 481 10.62 12.31 -6.53
CA TRP A 481 10.59 13.77 -6.65
C TRP A 481 11.32 14.28 -7.89
N TRP A 482 12.44 13.64 -8.22
CA TRP A 482 13.31 14.07 -9.30
C TRP A 482 13.05 13.34 -10.62
N ASP A 483 11.98 12.56 -10.71
CA ASP A 483 11.57 11.80 -11.90
C ASP A 483 12.65 10.81 -12.39
N VAL A 484 13.35 10.18 -11.44
CA VAL A 484 14.32 9.11 -11.71
C VAL A 484 13.61 7.77 -11.61
N ASP A 485 13.67 6.96 -12.68
CA ASP A 485 13.08 5.62 -12.69
C ASP A 485 13.71 4.75 -11.58
N ARG A 486 12.89 4.38 -10.59
CA ARG A 486 13.26 3.56 -9.42
C ARG A 486 13.69 2.13 -9.80
N GLN A 487 13.38 1.69 -11.00
CA GLN A 487 13.81 0.38 -11.53
C GLN A 487 15.08 0.48 -12.38
N SER A 488 15.59 1.70 -12.63
CA SER A 488 16.82 1.90 -13.39
C SER A 488 18.05 1.98 -12.49
N ASP A 489 19.23 1.75 -13.07
CA ASP A 489 20.50 1.84 -12.33
C ASP A 489 20.83 3.25 -11.84
N ARG A 490 20.16 4.28 -12.37
CA ARG A 490 20.25 5.66 -11.87
C ARG A 490 19.91 5.75 -10.38
N LEU A 491 19.05 4.86 -9.88
CA LEU A 491 18.75 4.77 -8.45
C LEU A 491 20.00 4.41 -7.62
N TYR A 492 20.93 3.59 -8.13
CA TYR A 492 22.17 3.29 -7.41
C TYR A 492 23.09 4.51 -7.28
N ALA A 493 23.15 5.34 -8.33
CA ALA A 493 23.88 6.61 -8.27
C ALA A 493 23.26 7.56 -7.24
N LEU A 494 21.93 7.67 -7.20
CA LEU A 494 21.24 8.49 -6.20
C LEU A 494 21.40 7.94 -4.77
N LYS A 495 21.36 6.61 -4.59
CA LYS A 495 21.68 5.95 -3.31
C LYS A 495 23.11 6.24 -2.86
N ALA A 496 24.08 6.26 -3.78
CA ALA A 496 25.46 6.63 -3.47
C ALA A 496 25.58 8.10 -3.02
N MET A 497 24.86 9.03 -3.66
CA MET A 497 24.82 10.44 -3.24
C MET A 497 24.21 10.60 -1.84
N ALA A 498 23.07 9.97 -1.57
CA ALA A 498 22.43 9.99 -0.25
C ALA A 498 23.34 9.37 0.84
N ARG A 499 24.03 8.26 0.52
CA ARG A 499 25.02 7.65 1.41
C ARG A 499 26.17 8.60 1.72
N LEU A 500 26.70 9.30 0.71
CA LEU A 500 27.82 10.22 0.88
C LEU A 500 27.44 11.42 1.75
N TRP A 501 26.26 12.00 1.51
CA TRP A 501 25.68 13.04 2.36
C TRP A 501 25.63 12.59 3.83
N ARG A 502 25.10 11.38 4.10
CA ARG A 502 25.01 10.82 5.46
C ARG A 502 26.39 10.66 6.10
N GLU A 503 27.33 10.02 5.40
CA GLU A 503 28.68 9.75 5.94
C GLU A 503 29.46 11.04 6.24
N ARG A 504 29.16 12.14 5.54
CA ARG A 504 29.72 13.47 5.83
C ARG A 504 29.05 14.20 6.98
N ARG A 505 27.75 13.99 7.20
CA ARG A 505 27.00 14.72 8.23
C ARG A 505 27.02 14.04 9.60
N TYR A 506 27.14 12.71 9.63
CA TYR A 506 26.99 11.89 10.82
C TYR A 506 28.21 11.00 11.08
N TYR A 507 28.65 10.91 12.34
CA TYR A 507 29.78 10.06 12.75
C TYR A 507 29.31 8.70 13.30
N GLU A 508 30.12 7.66 13.05
CA GLU A 508 29.88 6.30 13.57
C GLU A 508 30.43 6.11 14.98
N THR A 509 31.62 6.66 15.24
CA THR A 509 32.29 6.66 16.55
C THR A 509 32.80 8.06 16.85
N ARG A 510 32.80 8.45 18.12
CA ARG A 510 33.28 9.79 18.52
C ARG A 510 34.75 10.02 18.16
N ASP A 511 35.57 8.96 18.18
CA ASP A 511 36.99 9.03 17.79
C ASP A 511 37.18 9.46 16.33
N ASN A 512 36.24 9.09 15.45
CA ASN A 512 36.22 9.47 14.05
C ASN A 512 35.17 10.56 13.79
N ALA A 513 34.92 11.47 14.74
CA ALA A 513 33.94 12.52 14.53
C ALA A 513 34.37 13.48 13.41
N ASP A 514 35.66 13.78 13.25
CA ASP A 514 36.22 14.62 12.17
C ASP A 514 35.43 15.92 11.94
N GLY A 515 35.02 16.60 13.02
CA GLY A 515 34.24 17.85 12.97
C GLY A 515 32.72 17.66 12.80
N ARG A 516 32.20 16.43 12.70
CA ARG A 516 30.76 16.13 12.65
C ARG A 516 30.12 16.26 14.03
N ALA A 517 29.01 16.98 14.11
CA ALA A 517 28.31 17.24 15.37
C ALA A 517 27.37 16.10 15.81
N ASP A 518 26.77 15.38 14.85
CA ASP A 518 25.69 14.42 15.10
C ASP A 518 26.14 12.97 14.87
N SER A 519 25.62 12.04 15.68
CA SER A 519 25.91 10.61 15.53
C SER A 519 25.01 9.96 14.48
N VAL A 520 25.37 8.76 13.99
CA VAL A 520 24.45 7.97 13.15
C VAL A 520 23.15 7.61 13.89
N ASN A 521 23.12 7.56 15.22
CA ASN A 521 21.86 7.38 15.95
C ASN A 521 20.95 8.61 15.83
N ALA A 522 21.52 9.81 15.74
CA ALA A 522 20.78 11.03 15.44
C ALA A 522 20.14 10.98 14.05
N PHE A 523 20.90 10.51 13.05
CA PHE A 523 20.36 10.22 11.72
C PHE A 523 19.19 9.23 11.77
N LEU A 524 19.33 8.12 12.50
CA LEU A 524 18.25 7.13 12.62
C LEU A 524 17.00 7.69 13.34
N GLU A 525 17.17 8.60 14.29
CA GLU A 525 16.08 9.28 14.98
C GLU A 525 15.36 10.26 14.02
N ASP A 526 16.12 10.97 13.20
CA ASP A 526 15.62 11.99 12.27
C ASP A 526 14.94 11.39 11.02
N TYR A 527 15.43 10.25 10.52
CA TYR A 527 15.08 9.75 9.18
C TYR A 527 14.52 8.33 9.10
N ASP A 528 14.66 7.49 10.13
CA ASP A 528 14.16 6.11 10.06
C ASP A 528 12.66 6.02 10.40
N ILE A 529 11.84 6.69 9.59
CA ILE A 529 10.38 6.73 9.74
C ILE A 529 9.76 5.33 9.68
N LYS A 530 10.34 4.41 8.88
CA LYS A 530 9.92 3.01 8.78
C LYS A 530 10.15 2.24 10.09
N TYR A 531 11.17 2.56 10.88
CA TYR A 531 11.32 2.01 12.23
C TYR A 531 10.19 2.46 13.15
N TYR A 532 9.81 3.73 13.14
CA TYR A 532 8.70 4.23 13.96
C TYR A 532 7.38 3.55 13.57
N LEU A 533 7.12 3.36 12.28
CA LEU A 533 5.99 2.59 11.80
C LEU A 533 6.01 1.15 12.35
N ARG A 534 7.12 0.43 12.16
CA ARG A 534 7.27 -0.97 12.66
C ARG A 534 7.10 -1.05 14.17
N ARG A 535 7.67 -0.10 14.92
CA ARG A 535 7.60 -0.04 16.38
C ARG A 535 6.18 0.23 16.87
N ALA A 536 5.48 1.20 16.31
CA ALA A 536 4.09 1.49 16.66
C ALA A 536 3.18 0.28 16.33
N SER A 537 3.42 -0.35 15.18
CA SER A 537 2.71 -1.55 14.75
C SER A 537 2.93 -2.75 15.68
N PHE A 538 4.16 -2.92 16.17
CA PHE A 538 4.50 -3.95 17.14
C PHE A 538 3.75 -3.73 18.46
N ILE A 539 3.77 -2.50 18.98
CA ILE A 539 3.07 -2.15 20.23
C ILE A 539 1.57 -2.36 20.06
N LEU A 540 0.98 -1.89 18.94
CA LEU A 540 -0.44 -2.08 18.65
C LEU A 540 -0.82 -3.57 18.61
N ARG A 541 0.02 -4.41 18.00
CA ARG A 541 -0.16 -5.87 18.00
C ARG A 541 -0.16 -6.45 19.41
N LYS A 542 0.77 -6.03 20.28
CA LYS A 542 0.82 -6.48 21.68
C LYS A 542 -0.42 -6.02 22.47
N VAL A 543 -0.91 -4.80 22.22
CA VAL A 543 -2.18 -4.30 22.80
C VAL A 543 -3.36 -5.16 22.35
N HIS A 544 -3.44 -5.55 21.07
CA HIS A 544 -4.47 -6.45 20.58
C HIS A 544 -4.39 -7.86 21.19
N GLN A 545 -3.18 -8.41 21.38
CA GLN A 545 -2.98 -9.70 22.05
C GLN A 545 -3.46 -9.65 23.51
N LEU A 546 -3.09 -8.60 24.25
CA LEU A 546 -3.55 -8.39 25.63
C LEU A 546 -5.07 -8.21 25.70
N ARG A 547 -5.66 -7.43 24.79
CA ARG A 547 -7.11 -7.25 24.70
C ARG A 547 -7.81 -8.59 24.44
N SER A 548 -7.28 -9.42 23.53
CA SER A 548 -7.83 -10.74 23.24
C SER A 548 -7.77 -11.65 24.46
N LEU A 549 -6.63 -11.70 25.15
CA LEU A 549 -6.48 -12.43 26.41
C LEU A 549 -7.52 -11.99 27.44
N VAL A 550 -7.66 -10.69 27.70
CA VAL A 550 -8.60 -10.19 28.71
C VAL A 550 -10.05 -10.52 28.35
N LEU A 551 -10.41 -10.49 27.06
CA LEU A 551 -11.73 -10.92 26.60
C LEU A 551 -11.95 -12.42 26.80
N LYS A 552 -10.96 -13.27 26.47
CA LYS A 552 -11.03 -14.72 26.68
C LYS A 552 -11.11 -15.08 28.15
N LEU A 553 -10.38 -14.37 29.02
CA LEU A 553 -10.44 -14.58 30.47
C LEU A 553 -11.81 -14.23 31.10
N LYS A 554 -12.71 -13.54 30.38
CA LYS A 554 -14.12 -13.39 30.78
C LYS A 554 -14.95 -14.65 30.53
N LEU A 555 -14.50 -15.55 29.65
CA LEU A 555 -15.17 -16.80 29.36
C LEU A 555 -14.91 -17.83 30.48
N PRO A 556 -15.83 -18.80 30.69
CA PRO A 556 -15.58 -19.96 31.54
C PRO A 556 -14.30 -20.69 31.12
N GLU A 557 -13.52 -21.21 32.07
CA GLU A 557 -12.20 -21.83 31.79
C GLU A 557 -12.24 -22.91 30.70
N ALA A 558 -13.31 -23.71 30.66
CA ALA A 558 -13.51 -24.75 29.63
C ALA A 558 -13.62 -24.22 28.20
N LYS A 559 -13.86 -22.92 28.01
CA LYS A 559 -13.97 -22.23 26.70
C LYS A 559 -12.81 -21.27 26.43
N GLN A 560 -11.79 -21.23 27.29
CA GLN A 560 -10.61 -20.37 27.11
C GLN A 560 -9.60 -21.03 26.16
N ASP A 561 -9.82 -20.90 24.85
CA ASP A 561 -8.82 -21.32 23.87
C ASP A 561 -7.69 -20.28 23.76
N LEU A 562 -6.64 -20.44 24.58
CA LEU A 562 -5.50 -19.53 24.64
C LEU A 562 -4.38 -20.02 23.72
N SER A 563 -3.89 -19.13 22.84
CA SER A 563 -2.62 -19.32 22.13
C SER A 563 -1.44 -19.35 23.10
N ASP A 564 -0.28 -19.91 22.73
CA ASP A 564 0.82 -19.99 23.70
C ASP A 564 1.39 -18.62 24.09
N ILE A 565 1.21 -17.58 23.26
CA ILE A 565 1.52 -16.20 23.65
C ILE A 565 0.56 -15.73 24.76
N GLU A 566 -0.73 -16.00 24.63
CA GLU A 566 -1.73 -15.64 25.64
C GLU A 566 -1.53 -16.42 26.94
N LYS A 567 -1.08 -17.68 26.87
CA LYS A 567 -0.67 -18.46 28.05
C LYS A 567 0.49 -17.80 28.80
N HIS A 568 1.55 -17.43 28.08
CA HIS A 568 2.70 -16.75 28.68
C HIS A 568 2.32 -15.37 29.27
N LEU A 569 1.54 -14.58 28.54
CA LEU A 569 1.03 -13.29 29.04
C LEU A 569 0.16 -13.47 30.28
N ARG A 570 -0.65 -14.54 30.37
CA ARG A 570 -1.44 -14.87 31.57
C ARG A 570 -0.54 -15.18 32.77
N GLU A 571 0.59 -15.84 32.57
CA GLU A 571 1.55 -16.11 33.65
C GLU A 571 2.16 -14.83 34.19
N ARG A 572 2.72 -13.97 33.33
CA ARG A 572 3.26 -12.67 33.76
C ARG A 572 2.21 -11.76 34.37
N TRP A 573 0.96 -11.83 33.88
CA TRP A 573 -0.13 -11.09 34.50
C TRP A 573 -0.33 -11.46 35.97
N LYS A 574 -0.20 -12.74 36.33
CA LYS A 574 -0.34 -13.17 37.73
C LYS A 574 0.70 -12.51 38.64
N GLU A 575 1.87 -12.19 38.12
CA GLU A 575 2.96 -11.51 38.84
C GLU A 575 2.68 -10.02 39.08
N LEU A 576 1.90 -9.38 38.21
CA LEU A 576 1.58 -7.94 38.26
C LEU A 576 0.43 -7.59 39.24
N GLY A 577 -0.22 -8.59 39.85
CA GLY A 577 -1.30 -8.39 40.83
C GLY A 577 -2.70 -8.23 40.21
N ALA A 578 -3.69 -7.89 41.06
CA ALA A 578 -5.08 -7.76 40.66
C ALA A 578 -5.34 -6.42 39.97
N ILE A 579 -5.53 -6.44 38.64
CA ILE A 579 -5.96 -5.28 37.84
C ILE A 579 -7.44 -5.46 37.49
N GLU A 580 -8.25 -4.43 37.70
CA GLU A 580 -9.65 -4.42 37.28
C GLU A 580 -9.78 -4.54 35.76
N ARG A 581 -10.58 -5.50 35.29
CA ARG A 581 -10.63 -5.88 33.87
C ARG A 581 -11.29 -4.83 32.98
N GLU A 582 -12.35 -4.15 33.45
CA GLU A 582 -13.07 -3.17 32.61
C GLU A 582 -12.28 -1.86 32.39
N PRO A 583 -11.70 -1.22 33.42
CA PRO A 583 -10.86 -0.04 33.21
C PRO A 583 -9.67 -0.33 32.30
N LEU A 584 -9.09 -1.53 32.40
CA LEU A 584 -7.98 -1.91 31.53
C LEU A 584 -8.43 -2.15 30.09
N LEU A 585 -9.57 -2.78 29.84
CA LEU A 585 -10.13 -2.89 28.49
C LEU A 585 -10.38 -1.51 27.87
N ALA A 586 -10.93 -0.58 28.64
CA ALA A 586 -11.13 0.80 28.19
C ALA A 586 -9.79 1.49 27.86
N ALA A 587 -8.78 1.34 28.72
CA ALA A 587 -7.44 1.87 28.49
C ALA A 587 -6.77 1.27 27.24
N MET A 588 -6.88 -0.05 27.03
CA MET A 588 -6.36 -0.73 25.85
C MET A 588 -7.06 -0.28 24.56
N VAL A 589 -8.37 0.00 24.61
CA VAL A 589 -9.11 0.57 23.46
C VAL A 589 -8.59 1.96 23.13
N CYS A 590 -8.42 2.83 24.14
CA CYS A 590 -7.86 4.17 23.94
C CYS A 590 -6.43 4.12 23.37
N LEU A 591 -5.60 3.23 23.90
CA LEU A 591 -4.23 3.04 23.43
C LEU A 591 -4.18 2.52 21.99
N ALA A 592 -5.06 1.55 21.64
CA ALA A 592 -5.15 1.02 20.29
C ALA A 592 -5.61 2.10 19.27
N ASP A 593 -6.61 2.90 19.62
CA ASP A 593 -7.09 4.01 18.79
C ASP A 593 -5.99 5.06 18.56
N GLY A 594 -5.30 5.47 19.62
CA GLY A 594 -4.20 6.43 19.50
C GLY A 594 -2.98 5.91 18.74
N LEU A 595 -2.63 4.63 18.90
CA LEU A 595 -1.60 3.97 18.09
C LEU A 595 -2.01 3.89 16.62
N GLY A 596 -3.27 3.58 16.33
CA GLY A 596 -3.82 3.60 14.98
C GLY A 596 -3.67 4.96 14.32
N LYS A 597 -4.14 6.03 14.99
CA LYS A 597 -4.01 7.41 14.52
C LYS A 597 -2.55 7.82 14.25
N ALA A 598 -1.63 7.45 15.14
CA ALA A 598 -0.21 7.78 14.94
C ALA A 598 0.43 6.99 13.79
N ILE A 599 0.03 5.73 13.58
CA ILE A 599 0.43 4.95 12.40
C ILE A 599 -0.05 5.66 11.12
N ASP A 600 -1.28 6.17 11.13
CA ASP A 600 -1.84 6.91 9.99
C ASP A 600 -1.09 8.23 9.73
N GLU A 601 -0.75 8.99 10.79
CA GLU A 601 0.08 10.20 10.65
C GLU A 601 1.49 9.90 10.11
N ILE A 602 2.12 8.82 10.59
CA ILE A 602 3.41 8.36 10.06
C ILE A 602 3.29 8.00 8.58
N ARG A 603 2.21 7.33 8.16
CA ARG A 603 1.99 6.97 6.75
C ARG A 603 1.78 8.17 5.85
N LYS A 604 1.05 9.19 6.30
CA LYS A 604 0.87 10.44 5.54
C LYS A 604 2.20 11.07 5.18
N VAL A 605 3.14 11.13 6.13
CA VAL A 605 4.48 11.67 5.86
C VAL A 605 5.40 10.69 5.12
N MET A 606 5.02 9.43 4.92
CA MET A 606 5.75 8.53 4.01
C MET A 606 5.42 8.79 2.53
N GLN A 607 4.38 9.57 2.24
CA GLN A 607 3.95 9.99 0.90
C GLN A 607 3.98 11.52 0.78
N LEU A 608 5.16 12.11 1.01
CA LEU A 608 5.28 13.56 1.03
C LEU A 608 5.06 14.17 -0.37
N PRO A 609 4.34 15.30 -0.45
CA PRO A 609 4.21 16.03 -1.70
C PRO A 609 5.59 16.53 -2.13
N PHE A 610 5.83 16.49 -3.44
CA PHE A 610 7.05 16.98 -4.03
C PHE A 610 7.18 18.50 -3.79
N PRO A 611 8.26 18.97 -3.12
CA PRO A 611 8.45 20.40 -2.86
C PRO A 611 8.80 21.24 -4.12
N GLY A 612 8.96 20.61 -5.28
CA GLY A 612 9.46 21.21 -6.52
C GLY A 612 10.96 20.94 -6.71
N ILE A 613 11.46 21.13 -7.93
CA ILE A 613 12.89 21.13 -8.25
C ILE A 613 13.12 22.24 -9.27
N ARG A 614 14.24 22.95 -9.14
CA ARG A 614 14.61 23.95 -10.14
C ARG A 614 14.97 23.30 -11.48
N ASP A 615 14.53 23.89 -12.59
CA ASP A 615 14.76 23.37 -13.95
C ASP A 615 16.25 23.25 -14.31
N ASP A 616 17.06 24.18 -13.81
CA ASP A 616 18.51 24.17 -14.04
C ASP A 616 19.22 23.04 -13.27
N VAL A 617 18.67 22.60 -12.14
CA VAL A 617 19.17 21.43 -11.40
C VAL A 617 18.69 20.14 -12.08
N ARG A 618 17.46 20.13 -12.61
CA ARG A 618 16.89 18.98 -13.33
C ARG A 618 17.71 18.63 -14.57
N SER A 619 18.20 19.63 -15.32
CA SER A 619 19.01 19.38 -16.52
C SER A 619 20.41 18.82 -16.22
N GLU A 620 20.98 19.09 -15.03
CA GLU A 620 22.27 18.53 -14.60
C GLU A 620 22.16 17.12 -13.99
N LEU A 621 20.97 16.73 -13.53
CA LEU A 621 20.78 15.49 -12.79
C LEU A 621 21.16 14.25 -13.62
N ASP A 622 20.55 14.08 -14.80
CA ASP A 622 20.77 12.88 -15.62
C ASP A 622 22.25 12.71 -16.04
N PRO A 623 22.94 13.75 -16.55
CA PRO A 623 24.37 13.68 -16.83
C PRO A 623 25.23 13.26 -15.62
N VAL A 624 24.91 13.77 -14.42
CA VAL A 624 25.64 13.40 -13.19
C VAL A 624 25.39 11.94 -12.84
N LEU A 625 24.14 11.46 -12.90
CA LEU A 625 23.83 10.07 -12.60
C LEU A 625 24.52 9.12 -13.60
N CYS A 626 24.54 9.44 -14.89
CA CYS A 626 25.30 8.70 -15.90
C CYS A 626 26.81 8.68 -15.59
N LEU A 627 27.40 9.82 -15.24
CA LEU A 627 28.82 9.92 -14.90
C LEU A 627 29.21 8.99 -13.74
N LEU A 628 28.36 8.95 -12.71
CA LEU A 628 28.54 8.07 -11.54
C LEU A 628 28.44 6.59 -11.90
N LEU A 629 27.66 6.24 -12.94
CA LEU A 629 27.51 4.89 -13.46
C LEU A 629 28.63 4.47 -14.43
N GLY A 630 29.51 5.38 -14.83
CA GLY A 630 30.53 5.07 -15.85
C GLY A 630 30.18 5.49 -17.26
N GLU A 631 29.12 6.28 -17.43
CA GLU A 631 28.58 6.70 -18.71
C GLU A 631 28.73 8.21 -18.92
N GLY A 632 29.02 8.62 -20.17
CA GLY A 632 29.13 10.03 -20.52
C GLY A 632 30.30 10.76 -19.86
N THR A 633 30.32 12.08 -20.04
CA THR A 633 31.34 12.98 -19.49
C THR A 633 30.69 14.27 -19.04
N VAL A 634 31.07 14.76 -17.87
CA VAL A 634 30.70 16.08 -17.36
C VAL A 634 32.00 16.84 -17.11
N SER A 635 32.15 18.01 -17.73
CA SER A 635 33.36 18.84 -17.59
C SER A 635 33.24 19.87 -16.47
N GLU A 636 32.03 20.39 -16.24
CA GLU A 636 31.74 21.41 -15.24
C GLU A 636 30.34 21.20 -14.65
N LEU A 637 30.16 21.54 -13.37
CA LEU A 637 28.88 21.55 -12.65
C LEU A 637 28.56 22.95 -12.17
N ALA A 638 27.29 23.37 -12.15
CA ALA A 638 26.96 24.69 -11.62
C ALA A 638 27.17 24.76 -10.09
N ALA A 639 27.92 25.77 -9.66
CA ALA A 639 28.16 26.05 -8.25
C ALA A 639 26.96 26.78 -7.61
N GLY A 640 26.78 26.60 -6.30
CA GLY A 640 25.72 27.22 -5.51
C GLY A 640 25.94 28.71 -5.21
N ALA A 641 27.14 29.25 -5.46
CA ALA A 641 27.56 30.60 -5.06
C ALA A 641 27.02 31.76 -5.93
N GLY A 642 26.17 31.48 -6.93
CA GLY A 642 25.52 32.49 -7.77
C GLY A 642 25.37 32.07 -9.25
N PRO A 643 24.74 32.89 -10.10
CA PRO A 643 24.68 32.68 -11.55
C PRO A 643 26.07 32.68 -12.18
N GLY A 644 26.43 31.65 -12.97
CA GLY A 644 27.65 31.61 -13.78
C GLY A 644 28.92 31.06 -13.13
N THR A 645 28.90 30.69 -11.85
CA THR A 645 30.03 30.00 -11.19
C THR A 645 29.93 28.49 -11.40
N THR A 646 31.05 27.83 -11.75
CA THR A 646 31.10 26.38 -11.99
C THR A 646 32.16 25.67 -11.13
N VAL A 647 31.97 24.37 -10.92
CA VAL A 647 32.89 23.43 -10.29
C VAL A 647 33.49 22.57 -11.39
N PRO A 648 34.81 22.63 -11.63
CA PRO A 648 35.44 21.80 -12.65
C PRO A 648 35.45 20.33 -12.23
N VAL A 649 35.11 19.44 -13.16
CA VAL A 649 35.15 17.99 -12.98
C VAL A 649 36.28 17.43 -13.84
N SER A 650 37.25 16.80 -13.18
CA SER A 650 38.42 16.21 -13.85
C SER A 650 38.12 14.78 -14.31
N ASN A 651 38.83 14.33 -15.35
CA ASN A 651 38.69 13.00 -15.94
C ASN A 651 39.33 11.86 -15.11
N ASP A 652 39.77 12.11 -13.87
CA ASP A 652 40.39 11.13 -12.97
C ASP A 652 39.40 10.40 -12.04
N LEU A 653 38.13 10.31 -12.43
CA LEU A 653 37.15 9.50 -11.72
C LEU A 653 37.59 8.02 -11.68
N PRO A 654 37.42 7.32 -10.53
CA PRO A 654 37.84 5.93 -10.41
C PRO A 654 37.26 5.02 -11.52
N THR A 655 38.14 4.26 -12.18
CA THR A 655 37.72 3.20 -13.10
C THR A 655 37.02 2.08 -12.34
N PRO A 656 35.91 1.51 -12.87
CA PRO A 656 35.23 0.39 -12.22
C PRO A 656 36.19 -0.78 -12.00
N SER A 657 36.23 -1.32 -10.79
CA SER A 657 37.03 -2.49 -10.45
C SER A 657 36.14 -3.73 -10.40
N PRO A 658 36.56 -4.86 -11.00
CA PRO A 658 35.83 -6.13 -10.88
C PRO A 658 35.92 -6.72 -9.46
N LEU A 659 36.80 -6.21 -8.60
CA LEU A 659 36.93 -6.61 -7.19
C LEU A 659 35.94 -5.89 -6.27
N ARG A 660 35.11 -4.99 -6.82
CA ARG A 660 34.11 -4.21 -6.09
C ARG A 660 32.73 -4.52 -6.62
N THR A 661 31.74 -4.47 -5.73
CA THR A 661 30.35 -4.46 -6.12
C THR A 661 30.02 -3.20 -6.94
N LEU A 662 28.93 -3.24 -7.71
CA LEU A 662 28.44 -2.08 -8.46
C LEU A 662 28.27 -0.86 -7.53
N GLN A 663 27.65 -1.06 -6.37
CA GLN A 663 27.42 0.00 -5.38
C GLN A 663 28.74 0.64 -4.90
N GLU A 664 29.78 -0.15 -4.68
CA GLU A 664 31.09 0.35 -4.25
C GLU A 664 31.82 1.13 -5.36
N ASN A 665 31.69 0.69 -6.61
CA ASN A 665 32.25 1.41 -7.76
C ASN A 665 31.58 2.78 -7.94
N VAL A 666 30.24 2.82 -7.92
CA VAL A 666 29.46 4.05 -8.01
C VAL A 666 29.74 4.97 -6.82
N PHE A 667 29.83 4.43 -5.61
CA PHE A 667 30.16 5.19 -4.41
C PHE A 667 31.57 5.82 -4.46
N ALA A 668 32.56 5.10 -4.98
CA ALA A 668 33.91 5.63 -5.14
C ALA A 668 33.94 6.84 -6.10
N ARG A 669 33.17 6.78 -7.18
CA ARG A 669 32.98 7.90 -8.12
C ARG A 669 32.25 9.07 -7.47
N ALA A 670 31.17 8.81 -6.75
CA ALA A 670 30.42 9.84 -6.04
C ALA A 670 31.29 10.58 -5.02
N LYS A 671 32.11 9.84 -4.27
CA LYS A 671 33.08 10.41 -3.33
C LYS A 671 34.05 11.36 -4.03
N LYS A 672 34.65 10.93 -5.15
CA LYS A 672 35.61 11.75 -5.90
C LYS A 672 34.97 12.99 -6.52
N LEU A 673 33.78 12.85 -7.13
CA LEU A 673 33.02 13.97 -7.67
C LEU A 673 32.76 15.05 -6.61
N PHE A 674 32.47 14.60 -5.40
CA PHE A 674 32.19 15.48 -4.27
C PHE A 674 33.44 16.15 -3.68
N GLU A 675 34.61 15.50 -3.78
CA GLU A 675 35.89 16.12 -3.43
C GLU A 675 36.15 17.36 -4.31
N TYR A 676 35.81 17.31 -5.61
CA TYR A 676 35.89 18.49 -6.49
C TYR A 676 34.96 19.61 -6.04
N ALA A 677 33.69 19.28 -5.72
CA ALA A 677 32.74 20.27 -5.18
C ALA A 677 33.20 20.89 -3.86
N SER A 678 33.81 20.09 -2.98
CA SER A 678 34.31 20.58 -1.69
C SER A 678 35.47 21.57 -1.84
N ALA A 679 36.28 21.41 -2.90
CA ALA A 679 37.40 22.29 -3.21
C ALA A 679 36.96 23.60 -3.92
N ALA A 680 35.76 23.64 -4.52
CA ALA A 680 35.31 24.72 -5.42
C ALA A 680 33.91 25.31 -5.09
N ASN A 681 33.41 25.10 -3.87
CA ASN A 681 32.05 25.40 -3.37
C ASN A 681 30.99 24.32 -3.68
N GLN A 682 30.02 24.17 -2.76
CA GLN A 682 28.86 23.27 -2.90
C GLN A 682 28.14 23.48 -4.25
N THR A 683 27.85 22.40 -4.96
CA THR A 683 27.10 22.46 -6.23
C THR A 683 25.62 22.76 -5.98
N ARG A 684 24.91 23.29 -6.99
CA ARG A 684 23.46 23.50 -6.91
C ARG A 684 22.71 22.20 -6.70
N LEU A 685 23.09 21.15 -7.42
CA LEU A 685 22.53 19.81 -7.26
C LEU A 685 22.71 19.28 -5.83
N GLN A 686 23.87 19.51 -5.22
CA GLN A 686 24.10 19.14 -3.82
C GLN A 686 23.22 19.95 -2.87
N ALA A 687 23.12 21.28 -3.07
CA ALA A 687 22.28 22.13 -2.23
C ALA A 687 20.79 21.73 -2.31
N GLU A 688 20.31 21.40 -3.51
CA GLU A 688 18.93 20.94 -3.72
C GLU A 688 18.69 19.58 -3.07
N LEU A 689 19.64 18.64 -3.21
CA LEU A 689 19.60 17.33 -2.53
C LEU A 689 19.46 17.51 -1.01
N GLU A 690 20.33 18.32 -0.42
CA GLU A 690 20.37 18.55 1.03
C GLU A 690 19.09 19.27 1.51
N GLY A 691 18.60 20.25 0.75
CA GLY A 691 17.35 20.96 1.05
C GLY A 691 16.14 20.04 1.06
N HIS A 692 16.04 19.11 0.10
CA HIS A 692 14.97 18.12 0.04
C HIS A 692 15.05 17.09 1.18
N ILE A 693 16.25 16.65 1.53
CA ILE A 693 16.45 15.76 2.69
C ILE A 693 16.07 16.49 3.99
N GLU A 694 16.39 17.77 4.12
CA GLU A 694 16.00 18.58 5.29
C GLU A 694 14.48 18.79 5.36
N TYR A 695 13.81 18.97 4.21
CA TYR A 695 12.35 18.99 4.13
C TYR A 695 11.72 17.68 4.64
N MET A 696 12.28 16.52 4.26
CA MET A 696 11.85 15.22 4.82
C MET A 696 11.98 15.19 6.35
N ARG A 697 13.13 15.63 6.89
CA ARG A 697 13.36 15.69 8.35
C ARG A 697 12.30 16.50 9.07
N GLY A 698 12.00 17.70 8.55
CA GLY A 698 11.00 18.59 9.13
C GLY A 698 9.59 17.98 9.15
N ALA A 699 9.22 17.25 8.11
CA ALA A 699 7.94 16.54 8.06
C ALA A 699 7.89 15.33 9.00
N TYR A 700 8.96 14.51 9.03
CA TYR A 700 9.04 13.33 9.90
C TYR A 700 9.02 13.71 11.38
N ALA A 701 9.75 14.78 11.76
CA ALA A 701 9.76 15.28 13.12
C ALA A 701 8.35 15.69 13.60
N LYS A 702 7.53 16.31 12.74
CA LYS A 702 6.14 16.67 13.09
C LYS A 702 5.25 15.44 13.32
N ALA A 703 5.45 14.37 12.57
CA ALA A 703 4.68 13.13 12.73
C ALA A 703 5.10 12.32 13.97
N VAL A 704 6.42 12.28 14.26
CA VAL A 704 6.95 11.51 15.40
C VAL A 704 6.84 12.30 16.72
N HIS A 705 6.98 13.62 16.67
CA HIS A 705 6.97 14.53 17.81
C HIS A 705 6.00 15.71 17.58
N PRO A 706 4.67 15.48 17.64
CA PRO A 706 3.68 16.52 17.37
C PRO A 706 3.77 17.67 18.40
N PRO A 707 3.70 18.95 17.97
CA PRO A 707 4.08 20.09 18.80
C PRO A 707 3.11 20.47 19.95
N LEU A 708 1.86 19.99 20.04
CA LEU A 708 0.89 20.40 21.09
C LEU A 708 -0.15 19.31 21.45
N PRO A 709 -0.70 19.30 22.70
CA PRO A 709 -1.49 18.21 23.28
C PRO A 709 -3.01 18.38 23.12
N THR A 710 -3.51 18.66 21.92
CA THR A 710 -4.96 18.59 21.67
C THR A 710 -5.45 17.16 21.39
N ASP A 711 -4.52 16.25 21.06
CA ASP A 711 -4.67 14.80 21.02
C ASP A 711 -3.41 14.18 21.66
N LEU A 712 -3.58 13.24 22.60
CA LEU A 712 -2.44 12.58 23.26
C LEU A 712 -1.59 11.83 22.20
N SER A 713 -0.33 12.22 22.03
CA SER A 713 0.62 11.47 21.20
C SER A 713 0.81 10.04 21.72
N VAL A 714 1.26 9.09 20.90
CA VAL A 714 1.57 7.71 21.37
C VAL A 714 2.56 7.73 22.54
N HIS A 715 3.55 8.61 22.50
CA HIS A 715 4.47 8.80 23.61
C HIS A 715 3.74 9.28 24.89
N GLY A 716 2.76 10.18 24.75
CA GLY A 716 1.87 10.60 25.84
C GLY A 716 0.94 9.48 26.34
N LEU A 717 0.37 8.67 25.45
CA LEU A 717 -0.50 7.52 25.79
C LEU A 717 0.24 6.41 26.53
N LEU A 718 1.55 6.31 26.34
CA LEU A 718 2.43 5.40 27.07
C LEU A 718 2.96 6.03 28.37
N GLY A 719 2.45 7.20 28.79
CA GLY A 719 2.89 7.89 30.01
C GLY A 719 4.26 8.53 29.89
N GLN A 720 4.70 8.89 28.68
CA GLN A 720 6.02 9.48 28.43
C GLN A 720 7.17 8.67 29.06
N PRO A 721 7.37 7.40 28.66
CA PRO A 721 8.32 6.51 29.32
C PRO A 721 9.75 7.06 29.26
N ARG A 722 10.42 7.15 30.40
CA ARG A 722 11.81 7.65 30.53
C ARG A 722 12.70 6.62 31.20
N LEU A 723 13.92 6.48 30.70
CA LEU A 723 14.95 5.69 31.38
C LEU A 723 15.58 6.54 32.48
N VAL A 724 15.39 6.15 33.73
CA VAL A 724 15.93 6.86 34.90
C VAL A 724 16.86 5.95 35.70
N PRO A 725 18.02 6.46 36.14
CA PRO A 725 18.89 5.72 37.04
C PRO A 725 18.32 5.78 38.46
N LYS A 726 18.13 4.62 39.07
CA LYS A 726 17.72 4.45 40.46
C LYS A 726 18.82 3.76 41.24
N LEU A 727 19.21 4.35 42.36
CA LEU A 727 20.21 3.76 43.25
C LEU A 727 19.58 2.59 44.02
N ASN A 728 20.21 1.42 43.98
CA ASN A 728 19.82 0.26 44.76
C ASN A 728 21.08 -0.44 45.31
N GLU A 729 21.19 -0.61 46.63
CA GLU A 729 22.25 -1.37 47.31
C GLU A 729 23.66 -1.15 46.70
N ASP A 730 24.07 0.12 46.60
CA ASP A 730 25.37 0.59 46.07
C ASP A 730 25.61 0.47 44.56
N ARG A 731 24.60 0.11 43.75
CA ARG A 731 24.69 0.17 42.28
C ARG A 731 23.52 0.94 41.68
N TYR A 732 23.80 1.70 40.62
CA TYR A 732 22.74 2.30 39.81
C TYR A 732 22.11 1.24 38.92
N LYS A 733 20.79 1.06 39.06
CA LYS A 733 19.95 0.28 38.14
C LYS A 733 19.15 1.25 37.28
N VAL A 734 19.13 1.04 35.97
CA VAL A 734 18.29 1.86 35.08
C VAL A 734 16.91 1.23 35.01
N ILE A 735 15.88 2.02 35.29
CA ILE A 735 14.48 1.60 35.23
C ILE A 735 13.71 2.44 34.21
N ILE A 736 12.58 1.92 33.74
CA ILE A 736 11.61 2.71 32.99
C ILE A 736 10.65 3.37 34.00
N GLU A 737 10.65 4.69 34.03
CA GLU A 737 9.63 5.48 34.71
C GLU A 737 8.52 5.84 33.71
N ILE A 738 7.28 5.62 34.10
CA ILE A 738 6.08 5.92 33.31
C ILE A 738 5.24 6.91 34.11
N GLY A 739 4.94 8.06 33.52
CA GLY A 739 4.07 9.08 34.08
C GLY A 739 2.58 8.72 33.98
N VAL A 740 1.75 9.43 34.74
CA VAL A 740 0.29 9.24 34.75
C VAL A 740 -0.31 9.78 33.44
N VAL A 741 -1.12 8.94 32.78
CA VAL A 741 -1.87 9.33 31.58
C VAL A 741 -3.25 9.81 31.99
N ALA A 742 -3.49 11.11 31.96
CA ALA A 742 -4.83 11.67 32.13
C ALA A 742 -5.54 11.71 30.78
N VAL A 743 -6.38 10.71 30.51
CA VAL A 743 -7.29 10.74 29.36
C VAL A 743 -8.54 11.51 29.79
N SER A 744 -8.73 12.74 29.30
CA SER A 744 -9.96 13.48 29.56
C SER A 744 -11.15 12.70 28.98
N ALA A 745 -12.02 12.18 29.83
CA ALA A 745 -13.18 11.36 29.47
C ALA A 745 -14.30 12.13 28.71
N THR A 746 -14.01 13.30 28.14
CA THR A 746 -15.00 14.22 27.55
C THR A 746 -15.20 14.08 26.04
N ARG A 747 -14.69 13.04 25.40
CA ARG A 747 -14.98 12.75 23.98
C ARG A 747 -15.74 11.43 23.83
N ASN A 748 -16.99 11.43 24.28
CA ASN A 748 -18.11 10.64 23.76
C ASN A 748 -19.36 11.00 24.59
N ALA A 749 -19.96 12.14 24.25
CA ALA A 749 -21.33 12.49 24.59
C ALA A 749 -22.04 12.87 23.28
#